data_AF-I3E716-F1
#
_entry.id   AF-I3E716-F1
#
_cell.length_a   1.000
_cell.length_b   1.000
_cell.length_c   1.000
_cell.angle_alpha   90.00
_cell.angle_beta   90.00
_cell.angle_gamma   90.00
#
_symmetry.space_group_name_H-M   'P 1'
#
loop_
_entity.id
_entity.type
_entity.pdbx_description
1 polymer ?
#
loop_
_entity_poly.entity_id
_entity_poly.type
_entity_poly.pdbx_seq_one_letter_code
_entity_poly.pdbx_strand_id
1 'polypeptide(L)'
;MSPFQLLSKNIQKKIWDMKWDKFTPIQDKTIPVIINTQQDVVISSGTASGKTEAAFLPIISLIEQEVVNSLKVLYVSPLKALINNQFERIERLCEYSQIPIYRWHGDVGQSQKKKFLKQPSGILQITPESIESLFINRTEQVKQIFQDLEFIVIDEIHSFLDSERGVQLRSLLSRVGRYTNKQPRMIGLSATIDNFEFVKRWVNYQNPDKVAVIETKGLDKELLYHLMHFTTGEDRKKPIELFEDMRELTRHQKAIIFCNSRGSVEETTVFLNRLAERENMGETYFAHHSSIDKKEREYVEKIMMESKLPKSVVATSSLELGIDIGDVDIVIQLDSTFTVSSLKQRLGRSGRKKGANQVLQLYTTNQDSLIQSLAVMELILEKWIEPASGYSLPLDIAFHQIISICQETNGISYSELLERIKTNHIFHSLNTLDVQSLINYMIERDYLEVIKGRNELIVGLEGERILRDREFYTVFMTPEEYEVLEGVRKIGKLDKQSFLNVGDNIILAGKLWTINDINPNKNKVYVSKAINGNPPRYMGSGGKIHRKIGEKMMEILCSDQEFSYTNEAALETLQDARKNYHQYFIQSQDRVIWKMKNEMIFETYTGTIITQTLFWMLRLFEVNVKSIDGVGRIRIEGTYDILSILEQIKNKNWEAKELIPHTLEHEFFVSKYSVYLKKDMQEKMHIAHEINIQETLEYINKFRFKLINLR
;
A
#
# COMPACT_ATOMS: atom_id res chain seq x y z
N MET A 1 -12.90 -0.11 38.26
CA MET A 1 -11.43 -0.26 38.41
C MET A 1 -10.76 0.56 37.33
N SER A 2 -9.62 1.18 37.61
CA SER A 2 -8.83 1.88 36.57
C SER A 2 -8.25 0.86 35.58
N PRO A 3 -7.98 1.22 34.31
CA PRO A 3 -7.33 0.32 33.35
C PRO A 3 -6.02 -0.27 33.87
N PHE A 4 -5.24 0.50 34.63
CA PHE A 4 -3.99 0.04 35.25
C PHE A 4 -4.21 -1.12 36.22
N GLN A 5 -5.28 -1.05 37.03
CA GLN A 5 -5.61 -2.10 38.00
C GLN A 5 -6.12 -3.40 37.35
N LEU A 6 -6.55 -3.37 36.09
CA LEU A 6 -6.96 -4.56 35.36
C LEU A 6 -5.76 -5.38 34.85
N LEU A 7 -4.59 -4.76 34.70
CA LEU A 7 -3.38 -5.40 34.19
C LEU A 7 -2.73 -6.29 35.24
N SER A 8 -1.92 -7.26 34.80
CA SER A 8 -1.21 -8.14 35.72
C SER A 8 -0.15 -7.40 36.55
N LYS A 9 0.27 -7.98 37.67
CA LYS A 9 1.30 -7.39 38.54
C LYS A 9 2.63 -7.16 37.81
N ASN A 10 3.00 -8.06 36.90
CA ASN A 10 4.22 -7.93 36.09
C ASN A 10 4.14 -6.75 35.13
N ILE A 11 2.99 -6.59 34.46
CA ILE A 11 2.77 -5.45 33.56
C ILE A 11 2.68 -4.14 34.34
N GLN A 12 1.97 -4.12 35.48
CA GLN A 12 1.93 -2.95 36.36
C GLN A 12 3.36 -2.52 36.77
N LYS A 13 4.20 -3.47 37.20
CA LYS A 13 5.61 -3.20 37.51
C LYS A 13 6.38 -2.68 36.30
N LYS A 14 6.21 -3.29 35.13
CA LYS A 14 6.86 -2.84 33.89
C LYS A 14 6.54 -1.38 33.55
N ILE A 15 5.28 -0.99 33.69
CA ILE A 15 4.81 0.38 33.44
C ILE A 15 5.48 1.36 34.41
N TRP A 16 5.62 0.99 35.69
CA TRP A 16 6.38 1.78 36.68
C TRP A 16 7.85 1.95 36.29
N ASP A 17 8.53 0.88 35.86
CA ASP A 17 9.94 0.94 35.44
C ASP A 17 10.14 1.74 34.15
N MET A 18 9.13 1.75 33.28
CA MET A 18 9.09 2.62 32.09
C MET A 18 8.73 4.08 32.42
N LYS A 19 8.43 4.39 33.69
CA LYS A 19 8.09 5.73 34.20
C LYS A 19 6.91 6.37 33.49
N TRP A 20 5.86 5.59 33.25
CA TRP A 20 4.64 6.11 32.65
C TRP A 20 3.73 6.71 33.71
N ASP A 21 3.48 8.02 33.62
CA ASP A 21 2.61 8.72 34.57
C ASP A 21 1.11 8.48 34.29
N LYS A 22 0.75 8.25 33.01
CA LYS A 22 -0.62 8.03 32.57
C LYS A 22 -0.65 7.27 31.24
N PHE A 23 -1.76 6.57 31.01
CA PHE A 23 -2.05 6.00 29.71
C PHE A 23 -2.51 7.06 28.70
N THR A 24 -2.32 6.74 27.43
CA THR A 24 -2.91 7.51 26.34
C THR A 24 -4.42 7.22 26.27
N PRO A 25 -5.24 8.13 25.69
CA PRO A 25 -6.68 7.91 25.59
C PRO A 25 -7.06 6.61 24.89
N ILE A 26 -6.24 6.14 23.93
CA ILE A 26 -6.49 4.88 23.23
C ILE A 26 -6.19 3.68 24.14
N GLN A 27 -5.10 3.73 24.92
CA GLN A 27 -4.77 2.68 25.90
C GLN A 27 -5.87 2.55 26.97
N ASP A 28 -6.35 3.68 27.53
CA ASP A 28 -7.41 3.69 28.55
C ASP A 28 -8.72 3.06 28.06
N LYS A 29 -9.09 3.30 26.80
CA LYS A 29 -10.29 2.71 26.19
C LYS A 29 -10.11 1.25 25.80
N THR A 30 -8.94 0.87 25.30
CA THR A 30 -8.70 -0.47 24.77
C THR A 30 -8.50 -1.52 25.85
N ILE A 31 -7.75 -1.22 26.90
CA ILE A 31 -7.39 -2.19 27.94
C ILE A 31 -8.63 -2.90 28.53
N PRO A 32 -9.70 -2.19 28.96
CA PRO A 32 -10.87 -2.84 29.54
C PRO A 32 -11.63 -3.71 28.53
N VAL A 33 -11.66 -3.34 27.25
CA VAL A 33 -12.37 -4.11 26.22
C VAL A 33 -11.66 -5.43 25.95
N ILE A 34 -10.31 -5.42 25.85
CA ILE A 34 -9.56 -6.66 25.63
C ILE A 34 -9.67 -7.60 26.83
N ILE A 35 -9.60 -7.08 28.06
CA ILE A 35 -9.65 -7.90 29.29
C ILE A 35 -11.06 -8.44 29.58
N ASN A 36 -12.09 -7.59 29.52
CA ASN A 36 -13.41 -7.94 30.05
C ASN A 36 -14.35 -8.54 29.02
N THR A 37 -13.96 -8.63 27.75
CA THR A 37 -14.81 -9.15 26.66
C THR A 37 -14.09 -10.23 25.85
N GLN A 38 -14.86 -10.99 25.07
CA GLN A 38 -14.35 -11.93 24.07
C GLN A 38 -14.51 -11.41 22.63
N GLN A 39 -14.77 -10.11 22.48
CA GLN A 39 -14.93 -9.49 21.16
C GLN A 39 -13.59 -9.42 20.43
N ASP A 40 -13.66 -9.51 19.11
CA ASP A 40 -12.59 -9.04 18.22
C ASP A 40 -12.53 -7.51 18.33
N VAL A 41 -11.35 -6.93 18.13
CA VAL A 41 -11.14 -5.48 18.35
C VAL A 41 -10.41 -4.86 17.18
N VAL A 42 -10.87 -3.71 16.72
CA VAL A 42 -10.15 -2.85 15.79
C VAL A 42 -9.82 -1.54 16.49
N ILE A 43 -8.52 -1.27 16.63
CA ILE A 43 -7.98 -0.09 17.30
C ILE A 43 -7.59 0.92 16.22
N SER A 44 -8.31 2.04 16.14
CA SER A 44 -8.05 3.13 15.20
C SER A 44 -7.61 4.38 15.94
N SER A 45 -6.36 4.80 15.73
CA SER A 45 -5.85 6.07 16.27
C SER A 45 -4.60 6.50 15.52
N GLY A 46 -4.26 7.79 15.56
CA GLY A 46 -3.08 8.32 14.86
C GLY A 46 -1.76 7.59 15.16
N THR A 47 -0.74 7.84 14.34
CA THR A 47 0.63 7.37 14.61
C THR A 47 1.14 7.90 15.96
N ALA A 48 2.04 7.15 16.60
CA ALA A 48 2.61 7.47 17.92
C ALA A 48 1.58 7.64 19.08
N SER A 49 0.36 7.10 18.94
CA SER A 49 -0.67 7.11 20.00
C SER A 49 -0.54 6.00 21.04
N GLY A 50 0.38 5.05 20.83
CA GLY A 50 0.54 3.88 21.70
C GLY A 50 -0.41 2.71 21.39
N LYS A 51 -0.85 2.54 20.13
CA LYS A 51 -1.71 1.42 19.68
C LYS A 51 -1.14 0.03 20.03
N THR A 52 0.17 -0.14 19.83
CA THR A 52 0.83 -1.41 20.11
C THR A 52 0.69 -1.77 21.59
N GLU A 53 0.96 -0.84 22.52
CA GLU A 53 0.78 -1.11 23.95
C GLU A 53 -0.68 -1.19 24.37
N ALA A 54 -1.57 -0.44 23.73
CA ALA A 54 -3.01 -0.56 23.95
C ALA A 54 -3.49 -2.01 23.71
N ALA A 55 -2.91 -2.70 22.72
CA ALA A 55 -3.17 -4.11 22.47
C ALA A 55 -2.36 -5.05 23.37
N PHE A 56 -1.04 -4.84 23.49
CA PHE A 56 -0.16 -5.82 24.13
C PHE A 56 -0.18 -5.81 25.66
N LEU A 57 -0.39 -4.67 26.32
CA LEU A 57 -0.50 -4.64 27.79
C LEU A 57 -1.60 -5.58 28.32
N PRO A 58 -2.85 -5.53 27.80
CA PRO A 58 -3.88 -6.47 28.25
C PRO A 58 -3.65 -7.89 27.73
N ILE A 59 -3.17 -8.08 26.49
CA ILE A 59 -2.88 -9.43 25.95
C ILE A 59 -1.84 -10.16 26.82
N ILE A 60 -0.72 -9.50 27.13
CA ILE A 60 0.33 -10.09 27.98
C ILE A 60 -0.23 -10.45 29.36
N SER A 61 -1.05 -9.57 29.95
CA SER A 61 -1.68 -9.81 31.25
C SER A 61 -2.58 -11.05 31.25
N LEU A 62 -3.21 -11.38 30.12
CA LEU A 62 -4.09 -12.56 29.98
C LEU A 62 -3.30 -13.85 29.76
N ILE A 63 -2.18 -13.80 29.03
CA ILE A 63 -1.47 -15.02 28.60
C ILE A 63 -0.28 -15.41 29.48
N GLU A 64 0.23 -14.51 30.34
CA GLU A 64 1.51 -14.71 31.04
C GLU A 64 1.59 -15.97 31.92
N GLN A 65 0.45 -16.52 32.36
CA GLN A 65 0.41 -17.75 33.16
C GLN A 65 0.47 -19.03 32.32
N GLU A 66 0.16 -18.95 31.01
CA GLU A 66 -0.02 -20.11 30.13
C GLU A 66 0.99 -20.19 28.97
N VAL A 67 1.86 -19.19 28.81
CA VAL A 67 2.72 -19.02 27.62
C VAL A 67 3.86 -20.04 27.48
N VAL A 68 4.32 -20.65 28.57
CA VAL A 68 5.60 -21.39 28.61
C VAL A 68 5.62 -22.61 27.67
N ASN A 69 4.45 -23.16 27.34
CA ASN A 69 4.35 -24.44 26.64
C ASN A 69 3.73 -24.35 25.24
N SER A 70 3.11 -23.22 24.87
CA SER A 70 2.43 -23.10 23.57
C SER A 70 2.39 -21.67 23.06
N LEU A 71 2.24 -21.54 21.74
CA LEU A 71 2.13 -20.25 21.07
C LEU A 71 0.76 -19.66 21.38
N LYS A 72 0.73 -18.48 22.00
CA LYS A 72 -0.52 -17.80 22.39
C LYS A 72 -0.88 -16.64 21.48
N VAL A 73 0.10 -16.00 20.84
CA VAL A 73 -0.11 -14.82 20.00
C VAL A 73 0.59 -14.94 18.65
N LEU A 74 -0.17 -14.70 17.58
CA LEU A 74 0.33 -14.55 16.23
C LEU A 74 0.24 -13.07 15.85
N TYR A 75 1.38 -12.39 15.78
CA TYR A 75 1.47 -11.00 15.34
C TYR A 75 1.81 -10.96 13.86
N VAL A 76 0.87 -10.49 13.04
CA VAL A 76 1.04 -10.35 11.60
C VAL A 76 1.36 -8.91 11.25
N SER A 77 2.40 -8.71 10.46
CA SER A 77 2.81 -7.39 9.99
C SER A 77 2.98 -7.37 8.47
N PRO A 78 2.64 -6.25 7.79
CA PRO A 78 2.87 -6.13 6.36
C PRO A 78 4.36 -6.05 5.99
N LEU A 79 5.24 -5.63 6.89
CA LEU A 79 6.65 -5.39 6.55
C LEU A 79 7.60 -6.12 7.48
N LYS A 80 8.64 -6.73 6.91
CA LYS A 80 9.75 -7.33 7.67
C LYS A 80 10.44 -6.29 8.57
N ALA A 81 10.60 -5.06 8.08
CA ALA A 81 11.18 -3.96 8.84
C ALA A 81 10.32 -3.60 10.06
N LEU A 82 8.99 -3.62 9.92
CA LEU A 82 8.07 -3.36 11.02
C LEU A 82 8.09 -4.48 12.06
N ILE A 83 8.24 -5.75 11.64
CA ILE A 83 8.51 -6.86 12.56
C ILE A 83 9.77 -6.59 13.40
N ASN A 84 10.89 -6.23 12.76
CA ASN A 84 12.13 -5.96 13.48
C ASN A 84 11.98 -4.81 14.48
N ASN A 85 11.31 -3.74 14.09
CA ASN A 85 11.07 -2.60 14.97
C ASN A 85 10.19 -2.97 16.17
N GLN A 86 9.12 -3.73 15.94
CA GLN A 86 8.16 -4.09 16.98
C GLN A 86 8.65 -5.23 17.87
N PHE A 87 9.61 -6.02 17.41
CA PHE A 87 10.26 -7.07 18.20
C PHE A 87 10.85 -6.52 19.49
N GLU A 88 11.75 -5.53 19.40
CA GLU A 88 12.44 -4.96 20.56
C GLU A 88 11.44 -4.27 21.52
N ARG A 89 10.43 -3.60 20.95
CA ARG A 89 9.39 -2.92 21.72
C ARG A 89 8.56 -3.90 22.54
N ILE A 90 8.10 -4.99 21.94
CA ILE A 90 7.29 -6.00 22.63
C ILE A 90 8.16 -6.84 23.58
N GLU A 91 9.42 -7.14 23.20
CA GLU A 91 10.39 -7.82 24.06
C GLU A 91 10.61 -7.06 25.37
N ARG A 92 10.72 -5.73 25.28
CA ARG A 92 10.80 -4.87 26.46
C ARG A 92 9.55 -4.99 27.35
N LEU A 93 8.35 -5.11 26.81
CA LEU A 93 7.12 -5.27 27.61
C LEU A 93 7.06 -6.63 28.32
N CYS A 94 7.64 -7.66 27.70
CA CYS A 94 7.63 -9.04 28.21
C CYS A 94 8.72 -9.35 29.25
N GLU A 95 9.61 -8.40 29.57
CA GLU A 95 10.80 -8.63 30.41
C GLU A 95 10.49 -9.28 31.78
N TYR A 96 9.42 -8.84 32.47
CA TYR A 96 9.02 -9.43 33.76
C TYR A 96 8.21 -10.71 33.64
N SER A 97 7.42 -10.86 32.57
CA SER A 97 6.58 -12.04 32.34
C SER A 97 7.34 -13.20 31.70
N GLN A 98 8.59 -12.98 31.26
CA GLN A 98 9.47 -13.98 30.62
C GLN A 98 8.84 -14.68 29.40
N ILE A 99 7.95 -13.98 28.70
CA ILE A 99 7.28 -14.49 27.50
C ILE A 99 8.28 -14.49 26.34
N PRO A 100 8.60 -15.64 25.72
CA PRO A 100 9.51 -15.68 24.59
C PRO A 100 8.85 -15.06 23.35
N ILE A 101 9.65 -14.32 22.59
CA ILE A 101 9.23 -13.67 21.35
C ILE A 101 10.11 -14.16 20.21
N TYR A 102 9.48 -14.44 19.07
CA TYR A 102 10.15 -14.92 17.87
C TYR A 102 9.77 -14.06 16.66
N ARG A 103 10.75 -13.83 15.79
CA ARG A 103 10.51 -13.28 14.44
C ARG A 103 10.56 -14.41 13.44
N TRP A 104 9.67 -14.38 12.48
CA TRP A 104 9.64 -15.36 11.39
C TRP A 104 9.36 -14.68 10.07
N HIS A 105 10.42 -14.46 9.30
CA HIS A 105 10.34 -13.99 7.92
C HIS A 105 11.48 -14.59 7.09
N GLY A 106 11.50 -14.28 5.79
CA GLY A 106 12.50 -14.80 4.84
C GLY A 106 13.96 -14.56 5.24
N ASP A 107 14.24 -13.53 6.04
CA ASP A 107 15.62 -13.14 6.39
C ASP A 107 16.07 -13.70 7.75
N VAL A 108 15.18 -14.36 8.49
CA VAL A 108 15.52 -14.98 9.77
C VAL A 108 16.27 -16.28 9.52
N GLY A 109 17.44 -16.42 10.15
CA GLY A 109 18.31 -17.58 10.01
C GLY A 109 17.65 -18.90 10.47
N GLN A 110 18.05 -20.00 9.84
CA GLN A 110 17.47 -21.33 10.09
C GLN A 110 17.66 -21.81 11.54
N SER A 111 18.73 -21.38 12.23
CA SER A 111 18.96 -21.71 13.65
C SER A 111 17.88 -21.15 14.57
N GLN A 112 17.49 -19.89 14.36
CA GLN A 112 16.42 -19.23 15.14
C GLN A 112 15.06 -19.88 14.86
N LYS A 113 14.77 -20.18 13.59
CA LYS A 113 13.56 -20.90 13.19
C LYS A 113 13.48 -22.28 13.84
N LYS A 114 14.58 -23.04 13.84
CA LYS A 114 14.66 -24.35 14.51
C LYS A 114 14.47 -24.24 16.02
N LYS A 115 14.99 -23.17 16.66
CA LYS A 115 14.78 -22.92 18.10
C LYS A 115 13.28 -22.78 18.41
N PHE A 116 12.56 -21.98 17.63
CA PHE A 116 11.11 -21.85 17.75
C PHE A 116 10.38 -23.20 17.55
N LEU A 117 10.68 -23.92 16.47
CA LEU A 117 10.00 -25.18 16.15
C LEU A 117 10.18 -26.27 17.22
N LYS A 118 11.28 -26.25 17.98
CA LYS A 118 11.49 -27.19 19.09
C LYS A 118 10.51 -26.96 20.26
N GLN A 119 10.11 -25.71 20.49
CA GLN A 119 9.21 -25.32 21.57
C GLN A 119 8.41 -24.08 21.15
N PRO A 120 7.37 -24.25 20.30
CA PRO A 120 6.60 -23.13 19.76
C PRO A 120 5.75 -22.51 20.88
N SER A 121 6.30 -21.47 21.53
CA SER A 121 5.76 -20.85 22.74
C SER A 121 5.73 -19.32 22.63
N GLY A 122 4.86 -18.66 23.39
CA GLY A 122 4.82 -17.20 23.51
C GLY A 122 4.23 -16.46 22.31
N ILE A 123 5.00 -15.53 21.74
CA ILE A 123 4.56 -14.59 20.69
C ILE A 123 5.38 -14.80 19.41
N LEU A 124 4.71 -15.03 18.28
CA LEU A 124 5.32 -15.16 16.96
C LEU A 124 4.97 -13.97 16.08
N GLN A 125 5.97 -13.20 15.69
CA GLN A 125 5.85 -12.11 14.71
C GLN A 125 6.17 -12.62 13.31
N ILE A 126 5.24 -12.49 12.37
CA ILE A 126 5.29 -13.16 11.08
C ILE A 126 4.70 -12.30 9.95
N THR A 127 5.10 -12.56 8.70
CA THR A 127 4.47 -11.98 7.51
C THR A 127 3.47 -12.96 6.88
N PRO A 128 2.47 -12.50 6.08
CA PRO A 128 1.54 -13.40 5.39
C PRO A 128 2.24 -14.49 4.57
N GLU A 129 3.25 -14.11 3.78
CA GLU A 129 4.03 -15.04 2.94
C GLU A 129 4.75 -16.10 3.77
N SER A 130 5.11 -15.75 5.00
CA SER A 130 5.80 -16.66 5.89
C SER A 130 4.85 -17.64 6.57
N ILE A 131 3.59 -17.25 6.79
CA ILE A 131 2.51 -18.18 7.20
C ILE A 131 2.25 -19.17 6.05
N GLU A 132 2.16 -18.68 4.81
CA GLU A 132 2.03 -19.54 3.62
C GLU A 132 3.16 -20.58 3.56
N SER A 133 4.41 -20.13 3.75
CA SER A 133 5.56 -21.04 3.80
C SER A 133 5.47 -22.07 4.94
N LEU A 134 4.79 -21.81 6.05
CA LEU A 134 4.61 -22.80 7.11
C LEU A 134 3.65 -23.91 6.66
N PHE A 135 2.55 -23.56 6.00
CA PHE A 135 1.59 -24.54 5.47
C PHE A 135 2.21 -25.46 4.41
N ILE A 136 3.18 -24.97 3.64
CA ILE A 136 3.81 -25.75 2.55
C ILE A 136 5.02 -26.55 3.02
N ASN A 137 5.89 -25.95 3.84
CA ASN A 137 7.18 -26.56 4.20
C ASN A 137 7.19 -27.24 5.57
N ARG A 138 6.15 -27.03 6.39
CA ARG A 138 6.10 -27.45 7.80
C ARG A 138 4.75 -28.03 8.18
N THR A 139 4.03 -28.61 7.21
CA THR A 139 2.69 -29.17 7.34
C THR A 139 2.45 -29.97 8.63
N GLU A 140 3.33 -30.91 8.95
CA GLU A 140 3.21 -31.79 10.12
C GLU A 140 3.26 -31.03 11.46
N GLN A 141 3.87 -29.84 11.46
CA GLN A 141 4.08 -29.01 12.65
C GLN A 141 3.03 -27.90 12.79
N VAL A 142 2.28 -27.57 11.73
CA VAL A 142 1.27 -26.48 11.73
C VAL A 142 0.28 -26.65 12.88
N LYS A 143 -0.22 -27.87 13.10
CA LYS A 143 -1.12 -28.18 14.22
C LYS A 143 -0.47 -27.89 15.57
N GLN A 144 0.74 -28.41 15.80
CA GLN A 144 1.48 -28.19 17.05
C GLN A 144 1.77 -26.70 17.29
N ILE A 145 2.05 -25.94 16.23
CA ILE A 145 2.34 -24.51 16.31
C ILE A 145 1.09 -23.71 16.70
N PHE A 146 -0.07 -23.99 16.12
CA PHE A 146 -1.25 -23.12 16.24
C PHE A 146 -2.35 -23.61 17.19
N GLN A 147 -2.32 -24.85 17.66
CA GLN A 147 -3.44 -25.46 18.43
C GLN A 147 -3.95 -24.64 19.63
N ASP A 148 -3.08 -23.92 20.34
CA ASP A 148 -3.41 -23.17 21.55
C ASP A 148 -3.37 -21.65 21.35
N LEU A 149 -3.46 -21.20 20.10
CA LEU A 149 -3.46 -19.78 19.75
C LEU A 149 -4.71 -19.09 20.32
N GLU A 150 -4.51 -17.99 21.04
CA GLU A 150 -5.59 -17.21 21.65
C GLU A 150 -5.82 -15.86 20.96
N PHE A 151 -4.76 -15.27 20.42
CA PHE A 151 -4.82 -13.95 19.78
C PHE A 151 -4.12 -13.94 18.42
N ILE A 152 -4.74 -13.25 17.47
CA ILE A 152 -4.11 -12.82 16.22
C ILE A 152 -4.11 -11.29 16.21
N VAL A 153 -2.92 -10.69 16.27
CA VAL A 153 -2.75 -9.24 16.17
C VAL A 153 -2.35 -8.90 14.74
N ILE A 154 -3.10 -8.03 14.07
CA ILE A 154 -2.83 -7.61 12.69
C ILE A 154 -2.41 -6.15 12.72
N ASP A 155 -1.11 -5.91 12.56
CA ASP A 155 -0.56 -4.56 12.52
C ASP A 155 -0.79 -3.91 11.15
N GLU A 156 -1.03 -2.59 11.15
CA GLU A 156 -1.36 -1.79 9.97
C GLU A 156 -2.43 -2.45 9.06
N ILE A 157 -3.55 -2.89 9.66
CA ILE A 157 -4.63 -3.64 8.98
C ILE A 157 -5.13 -2.96 7.70
N HIS A 158 -5.11 -1.62 7.63
CA HIS A 158 -5.52 -0.85 6.46
C HIS A 158 -4.69 -1.19 5.21
N SER A 159 -3.42 -1.58 5.37
CA SER A 159 -2.54 -1.96 4.24
C SER A 159 -2.97 -3.26 3.55
N PHE A 160 -3.86 -4.04 4.18
CA PHE A 160 -4.38 -5.29 3.65
C PHE A 160 -5.77 -5.15 3.03
N LEU A 161 -6.53 -4.08 3.31
CA LEU A 161 -7.95 -4.05 2.96
C LEU A 161 -8.21 -4.09 1.43
N ASP A 162 -7.40 -3.39 0.65
CA ASP A 162 -7.60 -3.17 -0.78
C ASP A 162 -6.55 -3.88 -1.67
N SER A 163 -5.99 -5.01 -1.21
CA SER A 163 -4.92 -5.71 -1.95
C SER A 163 -5.10 -7.23 -1.98
N GLU A 164 -4.53 -7.85 -3.03
CA GLU A 164 -4.39 -9.29 -3.18
C GLU A 164 -3.72 -9.94 -1.96
N ARG A 165 -2.81 -9.20 -1.33
CA ARG A 165 -2.08 -9.63 -0.13
C ARG A 165 -2.99 -9.74 1.09
N GLY A 166 -3.98 -8.88 1.21
CA GLY A 166 -4.98 -9.01 2.26
C GLY A 166 -5.93 -10.17 2.05
N VAL A 167 -6.24 -10.49 0.79
CA VAL A 167 -6.99 -11.70 0.46
C VAL A 167 -6.21 -12.94 0.87
N GLN A 168 -4.93 -12.99 0.50
CA GLN A 168 -4.03 -14.08 0.91
C GLN A 168 -3.99 -14.21 2.44
N LEU A 169 -3.73 -13.10 3.15
CA LEU A 169 -3.70 -13.10 4.60
C LEU A 169 -5.00 -13.63 5.20
N ARG A 170 -6.16 -13.14 4.72
CA ARG A 170 -7.44 -13.58 5.30
C ARG A 170 -7.71 -15.06 5.06
N SER A 171 -7.32 -15.59 3.89
CA SER A 171 -7.35 -17.03 3.61
C SER A 171 -6.46 -17.81 4.56
N LEU A 172 -5.23 -17.35 4.77
CA LEU A 172 -4.27 -17.97 5.69
C LEU A 172 -4.78 -17.99 7.13
N LEU A 173 -5.37 -16.89 7.61
CA LEU A 173 -5.94 -16.84 8.97
C LEU A 173 -7.17 -17.75 9.12
N SER A 174 -7.97 -17.89 8.05
CA SER A 174 -9.06 -18.87 8.01
C SER A 174 -8.53 -20.32 8.12
N ARG A 175 -7.40 -20.62 7.47
CA ARG A 175 -6.73 -21.92 7.56
C ARG A 175 -6.11 -22.15 8.94
N VAL A 176 -5.45 -21.14 9.52
CA VAL A 176 -4.92 -21.20 10.90
C VAL A 176 -6.02 -21.59 11.88
N GLY A 177 -7.21 -20.98 11.78
CA GLY A 177 -8.37 -21.31 12.63
C GLY A 177 -8.80 -22.78 12.59
N ARG A 178 -8.51 -23.53 11.52
CA ARG A 178 -8.81 -24.99 11.46
C ARG A 178 -7.87 -25.83 12.32
N TYR A 179 -6.71 -25.30 12.66
CA TYR A 179 -5.73 -25.96 13.52
C TYR A 179 -5.84 -25.57 14.98
N THR A 180 -6.60 -24.51 15.30
CA THR A 180 -6.81 -24.03 16.67
C THR A 180 -7.90 -24.81 17.40
N ASN A 181 -7.70 -25.09 18.69
CA ASN A 181 -8.71 -25.72 19.56
C ASN A 181 -9.90 -24.78 19.86
N LYS A 182 -9.64 -23.47 19.87
CA LYS A 182 -10.63 -22.40 20.05
C LYS A 182 -10.35 -21.31 19.04
N GLN A 183 -11.39 -20.63 18.56
CA GLN A 183 -11.22 -19.52 17.64
C GLN A 183 -10.39 -18.40 18.31
N PRO A 184 -9.23 -18.01 17.75
CA PRO A 184 -8.42 -16.94 18.30
C PRO A 184 -9.10 -15.58 18.07
N ARG A 185 -8.97 -14.69 19.05
CA ARG A 185 -9.47 -13.31 18.97
C ARG A 185 -8.60 -12.48 18.05
N MET A 186 -9.22 -11.75 17.13
CA MET A 186 -8.53 -10.88 16.18
C MET A 186 -8.46 -9.45 16.71
N ILE A 187 -7.25 -8.88 16.69
CA ILE A 187 -6.96 -7.50 17.13
C ILE A 187 -6.30 -6.75 15.96
N GLY A 188 -7.06 -5.91 15.26
CA GLY A 188 -6.55 -5.07 14.16
C GLY A 188 -6.03 -3.73 14.66
N LEU A 189 -4.84 -3.31 14.23
CA LEU A 189 -4.25 -2.01 14.52
C LEU A 189 -4.23 -1.15 13.27
N SER A 190 -4.77 0.07 13.32
CA SER A 190 -4.69 1.00 12.18
C SER A 190 -4.45 2.44 12.60
N ALA A 191 -3.69 3.17 11.79
CA ALA A 191 -3.61 4.63 11.89
C ALA A 191 -4.90 5.32 11.42
N THR A 192 -5.51 4.79 10.37
CA THR A 192 -6.61 5.43 9.62
C THR A 192 -7.58 4.36 9.12
N ILE A 193 -8.86 4.50 9.45
CA ILE A 193 -9.96 3.71 8.91
C ILE A 193 -11.12 4.66 8.71
N ASP A 194 -11.74 4.63 7.52
CA ASP A 194 -12.96 5.38 7.21
C ASP A 194 -14.17 4.45 7.21
N ASN A 195 -14.09 3.35 6.46
CA ASN A 195 -15.14 2.35 6.36
C ASN A 195 -15.01 1.27 7.43
N PHE A 196 -15.43 1.58 8.66
CA PHE A 196 -15.41 0.60 9.75
C PHE A 196 -16.27 -0.64 9.47
N GLU A 197 -17.38 -0.50 8.74
CA GLU A 197 -18.25 -1.63 8.41
C GLU A 197 -17.52 -2.66 7.55
N PHE A 198 -16.79 -2.21 6.53
CA PHE A 198 -15.94 -3.09 5.73
C PHE A 198 -14.87 -3.76 6.58
N VAL A 199 -14.16 -3.01 7.43
CA VAL A 199 -13.10 -3.58 8.29
C VAL A 199 -13.66 -4.62 9.26
N LYS A 200 -14.82 -4.37 9.87
CA LYS A 200 -15.49 -5.34 10.75
C LYS A 200 -15.80 -6.65 10.01
N ARG A 201 -16.34 -6.57 8.79
CA ARG A 201 -16.59 -7.75 7.94
C ARG A 201 -15.31 -8.45 7.53
N TRP A 202 -14.26 -7.70 7.20
CA TRP A 202 -12.96 -8.28 6.86
C TRP A 202 -12.37 -9.05 8.05
N VAL A 203 -12.44 -8.49 9.27
CA VAL A 203 -11.99 -9.15 10.51
C VAL A 203 -12.86 -10.36 10.80
N ASN A 204 -14.17 -10.19 10.94
CA ASN A 204 -15.09 -11.26 11.30
C ASN A 204 -16.33 -11.25 10.40
N TYR A 205 -16.21 -11.88 9.23
CA TYR A 205 -17.29 -11.97 8.25
C TYR A 205 -18.58 -12.59 8.82
N GLN A 206 -18.46 -13.59 9.69
CA GLN A 206 -19.61 -14.31 10.24
C GLN A 206 -20.38 -13.48 11.27
N ASN A 207 -19.70 -12.60 12.01
CA ASN A 207 -20.30 -11.80 13.09
C ASN A 207 -19.65 -10.40 13.15
N PRO A 208 -19.83 -9.53 12.14
CA PRO A 208 -19.19 -8.21 12.12
C PRO A 208 -19.61 -7.32 13.31
N ASP A 209 -20.83 -7.50 13.83
CA ASP A 209 -21.32 -6.78 15.02
C ASP A 209 -20.58 -7.14 16.31
N LYS A 210 -19.89 -8.29 16.34
CA LYS A 210 -19.05 -8.70 17.48
C LYS A 210 -17.63 -8.11 17.42
N VAL A 211 -17.34 -7.27 16.41
CA VAL A 211 -16.08 -6.55 16.31
C VAL A 211 -16.22 -5.17 16.94
N ALA A 212 -15.58 -4.96 18.09
CA ALA A 212 -15.53 -3.67 18.76
C ALA A 212 -14.56 -2.73 18.04
N VAL A 213 -15.03 -1.54 17.66
CA VAL A 213 -14.18 -0.49 17.11
C VAL A 213 -13.86 0.50 18.22
N ILE A 214 -12.57 0.66 18.50
CA ILE A 214 -12.08 1.60 19.51
C ILE A 214 -11.33 2.70 18.78
N GLU A 215 -11.93 3.87 18.75
CA GLU A 215 -11.36 5.04 18.11
C GLU A 215 -11.06 6.14 19.13
N THR A 216 -9.93 6.80 18.90
CA THR A 216 -9.68 8.13 19.43
C THR A 216 -9.38 9.06 18.28
N LYS A 217 -10.13 10.16 18.19
CA LYS A 217 -9.67 11.32 17.43
C LYS A 217 -8.29 11.66 17.96
N GLY A 218 -7.30 11.77 17.07
CA GLY A 218 -5.93 12.11 17.48
C GLY A 218 -5.98 13.33 18.40
N LEU A 219 -5.07 13.42 19.37
CA LEU A 219 -4.81 14.68 20.06
C LEU A 219 -4.69 15.75 18.95
N ASP A 220 -5.48 16.83 19.01
CA ASP A 220 -5.47 17.93 18.05
C ASP A 220 -4.08 18.56 18.06
N LYS A 221 -3.12 17.93 17.36
CA LYS A 221 -1.82 18.51 17.08
C LYS A 221 -2.09 19.60 16.07
N GLU A 222 -1.56 20.77 16.35
CA GLU A 222 -1.59 21.86 15.39
C GLU A 222 -0.83 21.40 14.14
N LEU A 223 -1.53 21.44 13.00
CA LEU A 223 -0.98 21.15 11.70
C LEU A 223 -0.47 22.46 11.10
N LEU A 224 0.85 22.58 10.98
CA LEU A 224 1.50 23.64 10.24
C LEU A 224 1.80 23.12 8.84
N TYR A 225 1.31 23.81 7.82
CA TYR A 225 1.45 23.35 6.45
C TYR A 225 1.62 24.51 5.47
N HIS A 226 2.40 24.25 4.43
CA HIS A 226 2.64 25.20 3.35
C HIS A 226 2.82 24.44 2.03
N LEU A 227 2.50 25.08 0.91
CA LEU A 227 2.64 24.53 -0.43
C LEU A 227 3.40 25.50 -1.32
N MET A 228 4.54 25.07 -1.82
CA MET A 228 5.36 25.83 -2.76
C MET A 228 5.23 25.26 -4.17
N HIS A 229 4.97 26.12 -5.15
CA HIS A 229 5.04 25.76 -6.56
C HIS A 229 6.35 26.24 -7.19
N PHE A 230 6.98 25.35 -7.94
CA PHE A 230 8.14 25.65 -8.77
C PHE A 230 7.97 25.00 -10.14
N THR A 231 7.90 25.79 -11.20
CA THR A 231 7.60 25.28 -12.53
C THR A 231 8.80 24.50 -13.10
N THR A 232 8.55 23.27 -13.55
CA THR A 232 9.55 22.48 -14.30
C THR A 232 9.83 23.15 -15.64
N GLY A 233 11.11 23.31 -16.00
CA GLY A 233 11.50 23.88 -17.29
C GLY A 233 11.08 23.00 -18.48
N GLU A 234 11.12 23.55 -19.69
CA GLU A 234 10.81 22.83 -20.94
C GLU A 234 11.69 21.59 -21.16
N ASP A 235 12.90 21.58 -20.58
CA ASP A 235 13.83 20.45 -20.60
C ASP A 235 13.45 19.32 -19.62
N ARG A 236 12.29 19.44 -18.96
CA ARG A 236 11.72 18.52 -17.96
C ARG A 236 12.58 18.36 -16.70
N LYS A 237 13.51 19.29 -16.44
CA LYS A 237 14.29 19.29 -15.20
C LYS A 237 13.59 20.12 -14.14
N LYS A 238 13.63 19.60 -12.90
CA LYS A 238 13.16 20.36 -11.74
C LYS A 238 14.09 21.57 -11.53
N PRO A 239 13.55 22.75 -11.24
CA PRO A 239 14.34 23.96 -11.01
C PRO A 239 15.24 23.81 -9.78
N ILE A 240 16.40 24.48 -9.80
CA ILE A 240 17.38 24.38 -8.71
C ILE A 240 16.85 25.02 -7.42
N GLU A 241 16.05 26.08 -7.58
CA GLU A 241 15.42 26.87 -6.52
C GLU A 241 14.53 26.00 -5.62
N LEU A 242 13.88 24.97 -6.19
CA LEU A 242 13.10 23.99 -5.42
C LEU A 242 13.99 23.21 -4.44
N PHE A 243 15.18 22.80 -4.87
CA PHE A 243 16.11 22.06 -4.02
C PHE A 243 16.81 22.99 -3.02
N GLU A 244 17.04 24.25 -3.38
CA GLU A 244 17.60 25.27 -2.48
C GLU A 244 16.63 25.60 -1.33
N ASP A 245 15.35 25.80 -1.63
CA ASP A 245 14.31 26.03 -0.61
C ASP A 245 14.16 24.80 0.31
N MET A 246 14.09 23.60 -0.28
CA MET A 246 14.03 22.35 0.47
C MET A 246 15.28 22.14 1.34
N ARG A 247 16.46 22.53 0.84
CA ARG A 247 17.72 22.49 1.57
C ARG A 247 17.69 23.42 2.79
N GLU A 248 17.18 24.63 2.63
CA GLU A 248 17.08 25.61 3.71
C GLU A 248 16.14 25.13 4.82
N LEU A 249 14.96 24.61 4.48
CA LEU A 249 14.01 24.06 5.46
C LEU A 249 14.59 22.88 6.25
N THR A 250 15.35 22.02 5.58
CA THR A 250 15.89 20.79 6.17
C THR A 250 17.31 20.96 6.74
N ARG A 251 17.86 22.18 6.70
CA ARG A 251 19.22 22.48 7.15
C ARG A 251 19.45 22.20 8.63
N HIS A 252 18.44 22.50 9.43
CA HIS A 252 18.49 22.43 10.90
C HIS A 252 17.43 21.48 11.49
N GLN A 253 16.70 20.76 10.64
CA GLN A 253 15.60 19.90 11.02
C GLN A 253 15.81 18.50 10.47
N LYS A 254 15.39 17.48 11.22
CA LYS A 254 15.27 16.12 10.68
C LYS A 254 14.03 16.03 9.81
N ALA A 255 14.20 15.59 8.56
CA ALA A 255 13.10 15.51 7.62
C ALA A 255 12.90 14.10 7.03
N ILE A 256 11.67 13.80 6.64
CA ILE A 256 11.39 12.80 5.63
C ILE A 256 10.88 13.52 4.38
N ILE A 257 11.49 13.23 3.25
CA ILE A 257 11.13 13.80 1.95
C ILE A 257 10.54 12.68 1.10
N PHE A 258 9.24 12.73 0.85
CA PHE A 258 8.53 11.73 0.07
C PHE A 258 8.47 12.10 -1.40
N CYS A 259 8.76 11.13 -2.26
CA CYS A 259 8.60 11.24 -3.71
C CYS A 259 7.76 10.07 -4.25
N ASN A 260 7.07 10.29 -5.37
CA ASN A 260 6.20 9.27 -5.96
C ASN A 260 6.90 8.17 -6.76
N SER A 261 8.20 8.33 -7.06
CA SER A 261 8.97 7.34 -7.82
C SER A 261 10.37 7.16 -7.25
N ARG A 262 10.95 5.96 -7.47
CA ARG A 262 12.33 5.63 -7.08
C ARG A 262 13.32 6.60 -7.75
N GLY A 263 13.08 6.95 -9.02
CA GLY A 263 13.90 7.93 -9.74
C GLY A 263 13.90 9.31 -9.12
N SER A 264 12.72 9.80 -8.71
CA SER A 264 12.62 11.10 -8.05
C SER A 264 13.30 11.10 -6.67
N VAL A 265 13.28 9.98 -5.93
CA VAL A 265 14.05 9.81 -4.68
C VAL A 265 15.54 9.93 -4.93
N GLU A 266 16.06 9.17 -5.89
CA GLU A 266 17.49 9.14 -6.22
C GLU A 266 17.98 10.50 -6.71
N GLU A 267 17.24 11.13 -7.62
CA GLU A 267 17.51 12.49 -8.13
C GLU A 267 17.54 13.51 -6.99
N THR A 268 16.47 13.58 -6.20
CA THR A 268 16.34 14.54 -5.09
C THR A 268 17.47 14.36 -4.07
N THR A 269 17.83 13.12 -3.74
CA THR A 269 18.93 12.81 -2.82
C THR A 269 20.26 13.36 -3.33
N VAL A 270 20.58 13.15 -4.61
CA VAL A 270 21.83 13.62 -5.21
C VAL A 270 21.90 15.14 -5.26
N PHE A 271 20.82 15.81 -5.67
CA PHE A 271 20.80 17.28 -5.73
C PHE A 271 20.96 17.91 -4.34
N LEU A 272 20.23 17.43 -3.34
CA LEU A 272 20.32 17.96 -1.98
C LEU A 272 21.69 17.70 -1.33
N ASN A 273 22.30 16.54 -1.56
CA ASN A 273 23.66 16.28 -1.09
C ASN A 273 24.71 17.16 -1.79
N ARG A 274 24.55 17.47 -3.09
CA ARG A 274 25.44 18.43 -3.78
C ARG A 274 25.33 19.83 -3.17
N LEU A 275 24.12 20.27 -2.79
CA LEU A 275 23.93 21.53 -2.08
C LEU A 275 24.57 21.50 -0.68
N ALA A 276 24.38 20.41 0.08
CA ALA A 276 25.00 20.24 1.39
C ALA A 276 26.53 20.18 1.34
N GLU A 277 27.10 19.60 0.28
CA GLU A 277 28.55 19.55 0.05
C GLU A 277 29.15 20.94 -0.21
N ARG A 278 28.47 21.80 -0.98
CA ARG A 278 28.88 23.22 -1.17
C ARG A 278 28.95 23.98 0.15
N GLU A 279 28.20 23.57 1.15
CA GLU A 279 28.17 24.13 2.51
C GLU A 279 29.12 23.41 3.49
N ASN A 280 29.93 22.45 3.02
CA ASN A 280 30.81 21.63 3.84
C ASN A 280 30.09 20.80 4.92
N MET A 281 28.81 20.47 4.74
CA MET A 281 28.03 19.64 5.68
C MET A 281 28.11 18.14 5.39
N GLY A 282 28.68 17.76 4.24
CA GLY A 282 28.83 16.38 3.79
C GLY A 282 27.49 15.72 3.47
N GLU A 283 27.46 14.39 3.52
CA GLU A 283 26.26 13.58 3.23
C GLU A 283 25.21 13.77 4.34
N THR A 284 24.13 14.49 4.03
CA THR A 284 23.02 14.79 4.95
C THR A 284 21.70 14.14 4.53
N TYR A 285 21.57 13.78 3.25
CA TYR A 285 20.37 13.18 2.67
C TYR A 285 20.64 11.73 2.28
N PHE A 286 19.72 10.84 2.61
CA PHE A 286 19.85 9.41 2.33
C PHE A 286 18.64 8.90 1.55
N ALA A 287 18.89 8.19 0.45
CA ALA A 287 17.84 7.56 -0.34
C ALA A 287 17.29 6.30 0.36
N HIS A 288 15.98 6.10 0.31
CA HIS A 288 15.32 4.92 0.89
C HIS A 288 14.14 4.43 0.02
N HIS A 289 14.32 3.30 -0.66
CA HIS A 289 13.26 2.59 -1.38
C HIS A 289 13.59 1.11 -1.61
N SER A 290 12.63 0.32 -2.09
CA SER A 290 12.72 -1.14 -2.20
C SER A 290 13.90 -1.67 -3.04
N SER A 291 14.36 -0.90 -4.05
CA SER A 291 15.52 -1.30 -4.86
C SER A 291 16.89 -1.12 -4.19
N ILE A 292 16.99 -0.43 -3.05
CA ILE A 292 18.25 -0.28 -2.32
C ILE A 292 18.50 -1.54 -1.48
N ASP A 293 19.76 -1.98 -1.40
CA ASP A 293 20.13 -3.16 -0.63
C ASP A 293 19.67 -3.05 0.83
N LYS A 294 19.29 -4.19 1.41
CA LYS A 294 18.79 -4.25 2.78
C LYS A 294 19.76 -3.64 3.78
N LYS A 295 21.06 -3.94 3.67
CA LYS A 295 22.06 -3.44 4.62
C LYS A 295 22.17 -1.91 4.58
N GLU A 296 22.05 -1.34 3.39
CA GLU A 296 22.06 0.12 3.20
C GLU A 296 20.80 0.75 3.81
N ARG A 297 19.62 0.14 3.62
CA ARG A 297 18.38 0.63 4.26
C ARG A 297 18.44 0.57 5.78
N GLU A 298 18.89 -0.55 6.36
CA GLU A 298 19.06 -0.70 7.82
C GLU A 298 20.07 0.33 8.37
N TYR A 299 21.12 0.64 7.61
CA TYR A 299 22.07 1.70 7.94
C TYR A 299 21.41 3.09 7.97
N VAL A 300 20.59 3.42 6.97
CA VAL A 300 19.85 4.70 6.92
C VAL A 300 18.85 4.81 8.06
N GLU A 301 18.07 3.76 8.33
CA GLU A 301 17.14 3.70 9.47
C GLU A 301 17.85 3.97 10.80
N LYS A 302 19.02 3.33 11.01
CA LYS A 302 19.85 3.52 12.19
C LYS A 302 20.40 4.95 12.31
N ILE A 303 20.91 5.53 11.22
CA ILE A 303 21.39 6.93 11.22
C ILE A 303 20.27 7.89 11.62
N MET A 304 19.09 7.74 11.02
CA MET A 304 17.96 8.63 11.30
C MET A 304 17.55 8.56 12.78
N MET A 305 17.57 7.34 13.35
CA MET A 305 17.25 7.10 14.76
C MET A 305 18.32 7.67 15.72
N GLU A 306 19.60 7.41 15.47
CA GLU A 306 20.69 7.71 16.41
C GLU A 306 21.30 9.11 16.27
N SER A 307 21.24 9.70 15.07
CA SER A 307 21.88 11.00 14.80
C SER A 307 21.24 12.11 15.62
N LYS A 308 22.07 12.95 16.25
CA LYS A 308 21.63 14.24 16.83
C LYS A 308 21.70 15.39 15.83
N LEU A 309 22.43 15.20 14.73
CA LEU A 309 22.52 16.17 13.64
C LEU A 309 21.28 16.09 12.75
N PRO A 310 20.88 17.21 12.11
CA PRO A 310 19.80 17.24 11.14
C PRO A 310 20.20 16.40 9.93
N LYS A 311 19.61 15.21 9.85
CA LYS A 311 19.73 14.27 8.74
C LYS A 311 18.34 14.05 8.18
N SER A 312 18.27 13.85 6.87
CA SER A 312 17.02 13.71 6.15
C SER A 312 17.04 12.43 5.33
N VAL A 313 15.89 11.78 5.25
CA VAL A 313 15.71 10.60 4.40
C VAL A 313 14.77 10.95 3.26
N VAL A 314 15.15 10.63 2.03
CA VAL A 314 14.33 10.79 0.84
C VAL A 314 13.77 9.41 0.47
N ALA A 315 12.45 9.27 0.40
CA ALA A 315 11.83 7.96 0.31
C ALA A 315 10.60 7.92 -0.60
N THR A 316 10.27 6.73 -1.10
CA THR A 316 8.93 6.44 -1.64
C THR A 316 7.96 6.10 -0.50
N SER A 317 6.83 5.46 -0.79
CA SER A 317 5.94 4.87 0.22
C SER A 317 6.60 3.82 1.14
N SER A 318 7.87 3.47 0.90
CA SER A 318 8.64 2.54 1.76
C SER A 318 8.75 2.95 3.23
N LEU A 319 8.66 4.26 3.54
CA LEU A 319 8.65 4.79 4.91
C LEU A 319 7.28 5.36 5.35
N GLU A 320 6.24 5.12 4.55
CA GLU A 320 4.87 5.56 4.86
C GLU A 320 4.28 4.78 6.04
N LEU A 321 4.55 3.47 6.07
CA LEU A 321 4.10 2.54 7.10
C LEU A 321 4.97 2.60 8.36
N GLY A 322 4.44 2.13 9.48
CA GLY A 322 4.89 2.14 10.90
C GLY A 322 6.37 2.06 11.31
N ILE A 323 7.36 2.05 10.41
CA ILE A 323 8.78 2.03 10.74
C ILE A 323 9.13 3.23 11.63
N ASP A 324 9.84 2.95 12.72
CA ASP A 324 10.40 3.98 13.58
C ASP A 324 11.77 4.40 13.09
N ILE A 325 11.85 5.63 12.62
CA ILE A 325 13.11 6.28 12.23
C ILE A 325 13.49 7.39 13.22
N GLY A 326 12.90 7.37 14.42
CA GLY A 326 13.07 8.37 15.46
C GLY A 326 12.16 9.59 15.29
N ASP A 327 12.52 10.67 15.98
CA ASP A 327 11.80 11.93 15.91
C ASP A 327 12.09 12.67 14.60
N VAL A 328 11.01 12.95 13.87
CA VAL A 328 11.03 13.72 12.62
C VAL A 328 10.33 15.05 12.87
N ASP A 329 11.02 16.14 12.54
CA ASP A 329 10.56 17.50 12.76
C ASP A 329 9.61 17.94 11.64
N ILE A 330 9.94 17.61 10.38
CA ILE A 330 9.18 18.01 9.20
C ILE A 330 8.99 16.86 8.20
N VAL A 331 7.80 16.77 7.63
CA VAL A 331 7.53 15.92 6.47
C VAL A 331 7.42 16.80 5.24
N ILE A 332 8.14 16.42 4.19
CA ILE A 332 8.11 17.07 2.89
C ILE A 332 7.51 16.09 1.88
N GLN A 333 6.60 16.57 1.03
CA GLN A 333 6.02 15.79 -0.06
C GLN A 333 6.30 16.51 -1.38
N LEU A 334 7.02 15.84 -2.29
CA LEU A 334 7.29 16.32 -3.64
C LEU A 334 6.24 15.74 -4.61
N ASP A 335 5.49 16.65 -5.24
CA ASP A 335 4.28 16.44 -6.04
C ASP A 335 3.14 15.77 -5.26
N SER A 336 1.91 15.77 -5.81
CA SER A 336 0.73 15.24 -5.11
C SER A 336 0.83 13.76 -4.82
N THR A 337 0.30 13.29 -3.69
CA THR A 337 -0.02 11.87 -3.52
C THR A 337 -1.22 11.49 -4.39
N PHE A 338 -1.36 10.20 -4.72
CA PHE A 338 -2.53 9.68 -5.43
C PHE A 338 -3.75 9.50 -4.53
N THR A 339 -3.53 9.35 -3.22
CA THR A 339 -4.61 9.21 -2.23
C THR A 339 -4.40 10.14 -1.05
N VAL A 340 -5.49 10.58 -0.45
CA VAL A 340 -5.56 11.37 0.78
C VAL A 340 -5.08 10.54 1.98
N SER A 341 -5.46 9.26 2.01
CA SER A 341 -4.94 8.27 2.96
C SER A 341 -3.41 8.22 2.99
N SER A 342 -2.74 8.22 1.83
CA SER A 342 -1.27 8.20 1.75
C SER A 342 -0.65 9.45 2.38
N LEU A 343 -1.15 10.64 2.04
CA LEU A 343 -0.63 11.89 2.59
C LEU A 343 -0.86 11.97 4.11
N LYS A 344 -2.01 11.50 4.60
CA LYS A 344 -2.31 11.42 6.05
C LYS A 344 -1.34 10.49 6.79
N GLN A 345 -0.97 9.36 6.20
CA GLN A 345 0.02 8.44 6.79
C GLN A 345 1.43 9.04 6.82
N ARG A 346 1.83 9.71 5.73
CA ARG A 346 3.10 10.45 5.64
C ARG A 346 3.16 11.58 6.66
N LEU A 347 2.10 12.37 6.78
CA LEU A 347 1.96 13.43 7.79
C LEU A 347 2.16 12.89 9.21
N GLY A 348 1.59 11.72 9.49
CA GLY A 348 1.75 11.01 10.76
C GLY A 348 3.20 10.60 11.10
N ARG A 349 4.16 10.75 10.18
CA ARG A 349 5.57 10.51 10.50
C ARG A 349 6.22 11.65 11.28
N SER A 350 5.71 12.88 11.17
CA SER A 350 6.17 14.06 11.93
C SER A 350 5.49 14.17 13.31
N GLY A 351 6.11 14.96 14.19
CA GLY A 351 5.49 15.38 15.45
C GLY A 351 5.28 14.24 16.45
N ARG A 352 6.13 13.20 16.45
CA ARG A 352 5.99 12.04 17.37
C ARG A 352 6.18 12.41 18.85
N LYS A 353 6.90 13.49 19.15
CA LYS A 353 7.08 14.00 20.51
C LYS A 353 5.76 14.51 21.10
N LYS A 354 5.58 14.32 22.41
CA LYS A 354 4.44 14.85 23.15
C LYS A 354 4.45 16.38 23.08
N GLY A 355 3.35 16.96 22.56
CA GLY A 355 3.21 18.42 22.41
C GLY A 355 3.88 19.02 21.18
N ALA A 356 4.46 18.21 20.28
CA ALA A 356 5.01 18.71 19.02
C ALA A 356 3.91 18.91 17.97
N ASN A 357 4.06 19.98 17.18
CA ASN A 357 3.24 20.25 16.01
C ASN A 357 3.56 19.25 14.89
N GLN A 358 2.60 19.04 14.00
CA GLN A 358 2.84 18.32 12.75
C GLN A 358 3.19 19.36 11.69
N VAL A 359 4.35 19.21 11.05
CA VAL A 359 4.81 20.15 10.02
C VAL A 359 4.85 19.44 8.67
N LEU A 360 4.15 20.00 7.69
CA LEU A 360 4.03 19.48 6.33
C LEU A 360 4.41 20.54 5.30
N GLN A 361 5.45 20.28 4.52
CA GLN A 361 5.77 21.07 3.35
C GLN A 361 5.39 20.30 2.08
N LEU A 362 4.56 20.89 1.24
CA LEU A 362 4.26 20.38 -0.09
C LEU A 362 5.09 21.15 -1.12
N TYR A 363 5.64 20.44 -2.10
CA TYR A 363 6.24 21.02 -3.30
C TYR A 363 5.53 20.49 -4.53
N THR A 364 5.29 21.34 -5.51
CA THR A 364 4.64 20.95 -6.77
C THR A 364 5.43 21.47 -7.96
N THR A 365 5.53 20.64 -8.99
CA THR A 365 6.47 20.90 -10.11
C THR A 365 5.77 21.23 -11.43
N ASN A 366 4.45 21.04 -11.50
CA ASN A 366 3.62 21.34 -12.67
C ASN A 366 2.17 21.65 -12.26
N GLN A 367 1.38 22.22 -13.18
CA GLN A 367 0.01 22.66 -12.94
C GLN A 367 -0.90 21.54 -12.40
N ASP A 368 -0.85 20.34 -12.98
CA ASP A 368 -1.70 19.21 -12.57
C ASP A 368 -1.36 18.76 -11.14
N SER A 369 -0.07 18.66 -10.82
CA SER A 369 0.41 18.33 -9.48
C SER A 369 0.03 19.39 -8.44
N LEU A 370 -0.04 20.67 -8.84
CA LEU A 370 -0.50 21.77 -7.99
C LEU A 370 -1.97 21.59 -7.64
N ILE A 371 -2.84 21.46 -8.64
CA ILE A 371 -4.29 21.34 -8.45
C ILE A 371 -4.62 20.08 -7.65
N GLN A 372 -3.98 18.95 -7.96
CA GLN A 372 -4.19 17.71 -7.22
C GLN A 372 -3.70 17.81 -5.77
N SER A 373 -2.56 18.47 -5.51
CA SER A 373 -2.04 18.66 -4.15
C SER A 373 -2.95 19.55 -3.31
N LEU A 374 -3.49 20.63 -3.90
CA LEU A 374 -4.51 21.46 -3.26
C LEU A 374 -5.75 20.62 -2.93
N ALA A 375 -6.27 19.85 -3.89
CA ALA A 375 -7.45 19.01 -3.69
C ALA A 375 -7.25 17.98 -2.56
N VAL A 376 -6.11 17.29 -2.56
CA VAL A 376 -5.76 16.32 -1.52
C VAL A 376 -5.61 17.00 -0.15
N MET A 377 -4.98 18.18 -0.10
CA MET A 377 -4.81 18.94 1.15
C MET A 377 -6.15 19.41 1.71
N GLU A 378 -7.02 19.98 0.88
CA GLU A 378 -8.37 20.41 1.29
C GLU A 378 -9.19 19.21 1.81
N LEU A 379 -9.07 18.04 1.19
CA LEU A 379 -9.73 16.82 1.68
C LEU A 379 -9.18 16.33 3.04
N ILE A 380 -7.88 16.51 3.31
CA ILE A 380 -7.31 16.28 4.65
C ILE A 380 -7.94 17.24 5.67
N LEU A 381 -8.06 18.53 5.33
CA LEU A 381 -8.65 19.56 6.20
C LEU A 381 -10.14 19.28 6.47
N GLU A 382 -10.86 18.76 5.47
CA GLU A 382 -12.23 18.25 5.59
C GLU A 382 -12.33 16.93 6.39
N LYS A 383 -11.19 16.36 6.82
CA LYS A 383 -11.08 15.08 7.53
C LYS A 383 -11.63 13.89 6.74
N TRP A 384 -11.62 13.98 5.42
CA TRP A 384 -12.05 12.91 4.53
C TRP A 384 -10.85 12.07 4.08
N ILE A 385 -11.01 10.76 3.98
CA ILE A 385 -10.08 9.85 3.30
C ILE A 385 -10.88 8.89 2.44
N GLU A 386 -10.22 8.23 1.48
CA GLU A 386 -10.89 7.24 0.64
C GLU A 386 -11.43 6.07 1.48
N PRO A 387 -12.67 5.62 1.25
CA PRO A 387 -13.18 4.41 1.85
C PRO A 387 -12.50 3.18 1.23
N ALA A 388 -12.18 2.17 2.04
CA ALA A 388 -11.72 0.88 1.55
C ALA A 388 -12.83 0.20 0.73
N SER A 389 -12.46 -0.36 -0.42
CA SER A 389 -13.35 -1.02 -1.40
C SER A 389 -13.17 -2.54 -1.46
N GLY A 390 -12.06 -3.07 -0.96
CA GLY A 390 -11.71 -4.47 -1.05
C GLY A 390 -11.04 -4.86 -2.38
N TYR A 391 -10.60 -6.11 -2.44
CA TYR A 391 -10.13 -6.76 -3.66
C TYR A 391 -11.26 -7.64 -4.23
N SER A 392 -11.91 -7.15 -5.28
CA SER A 392 -13.09 -7.78 -5.87
C SER A 392 -12.75 -9.09 -6.60
N LEU A 393 -13.64 -10.09 -6.50
CA LEU A 393 -13.55 -11.37 -7.23
C LEU A 393 -12.14 -12.02 -7.27
N PRO A 394 -11.60 -12.46 -6.13
CA PRO A 394 -10.22 -12.98 -6.01
C PRO A 394 -10.01 -14.39 -6.58
N LEU A 395 -10.35 -14.63 -7.84
CA LEU A 395 -10.19 -15.94 -8.50
C LEU A 395 -8.72 -16.36 -8.67
N ASP A 396 -7.84 -15.39 -8.89
CA ASP A 396 -6.39 -15.54 -8.97
C ASP A 396 -5.79 -15.99 -7.63
N ILE A 397 -6.26 -15.41 -6.52
CA ILE A 397 -5.84 -15.82 -5.18
C ILE A 397 -6.49 -17.15 -4.78
N ALA A 398 -7.73 -17.42 -5.21
CA ALA A 398 -8.33 -18.74 -5.05
C ALA A 398 -7.52 -19.82 -5.77
N PHE A 399 -7.10 -19.58 -7.02
CA PHE A 399 -6.21 -20.47 -7.79
C PHE A 399 -4.94 -20.79 -7.01
N HIS A 400 -4.24 -19.76 -6.53
CA HIS A 400 -3.03 -19.92 -5.72
C HIS A 400 -3.31 -20.71 -4.42
N GLN A 401 -4.37 -20.36 -3.69
CA GLN A 401 -4.70 -21.00 -2.41
C GLN A 401 -5.16 -22.46 -2.59
N ILE A 402 -5.77 -22.82 -3.72
CA ILE A 402 -6.12 -24.21 -4.05
C ILE A 402 -4.85 -25.07 -4.17
N ILE A 403 -3.82 -24.59 -4.91
CA ILE A 403 -2.54 -25.29 -5.00
C ILE A 403 -1.93 -25.47 -3.60
N SER A 404 -1.91 -24.40 -2.81
CA SER A 404 -1.38 -24.43 -1.45
C SER A 404 -2.13 -25.39 -0.52
N ILE A 405 -3.46 -25.46 -0.61
CA ILE A 405 -4.27 -26.38 0.20
C ILE A 405 -3.98 -27.83 -0.18
N CYS A 406 -3.88 -28.16 -1.47
CA CYS A 406 -3.54 -29.51 -1.92
C CYS A 406 -2.16 -29.95 -1.40
N GLN A 407 -1.19 -29.03 -1.38
CA GLN A 407 0.13 -29.26 -0.80
C GLN A 407 0.09 -29.40 0.73
N GLU A 408 -0.66 -28.53 1.41
CA GLU A 408 -0.87 -28.55 2.86
C GLU A 408 -1.50 -29.88 3.32
N THR A 409 -2.41 -30.47 2.56
CA THR A 409 -3.07 -31.71 2.99
C THR A 409 -2.40 -32.97 2.47
N ASN A 410 -1.40 -32.85 1.58
CA ASN A 410 -0.77 -33.97 0.88
C ASN A 410 -1.82 -34.84 0.14
N GLY A 411 -2.79 -34.18 -0.50
CA GLY A 411 -3.97 -34.81 -1.10
C GLY A 411 -5.27 -34.40 -0.41
N ILE A 412 -6.32 -34.11 -1.18
CA ILE A 412 -7.64 -33.75 -0.65
C ILE A 412 -8.75 -34.19 -1.60
N SER A 413 -9.87 -34.69 -1.09
CA SER A 413 -11.02 -35.00 -1.94
C SER A 413 -11.59 -33.73 -2.57
N TYR A 414 -12.16 -33.83 -3.78
CA TYR A 414 -12.79 -32.69 -4.47
C TYR A 414 -13.86 -32.01 -3.60
N SER A 415 -14.70 -32.80 -2.94
CA SER A 415 -15.78 -32.29 -2.07
C SER A 415 -15.23 -31.55 -0.85
N GLU A 416 -14.18 -32.08 -0.22
CA GLU A 416 -13.55 -31.40 0.91
C GLU A 416 -12.88 -30.11 0.46
N LEU A 417 -12.13 -30.10 -0.66
CA LEU A 417 -11.50 -28.89 -1.18
C LEU A 417 -12.53 -27.79 -1.46
N LEU A 418 -13.62 -28.13 -2.14
CA LEU A 418 -14.70 -27.19 -2.42
C LEU A 418 -15.30 -26.62 -1.13
N GLU A 419 -15.53 -27.46 -0.12
CA GLU A 419 -16.03 -27.02 1.18
C GLU A 419 -15.00 -26.14 1.91
N ARG A 420 -13.69 -26.44 1.82
CA ARG A 420 -12.63 -25.60 2.39
C ARG A 420 -12.61 -24.20 1.77
N ILE A 421 -12.77 -24.10 0.45
CA ILE A 421 -12.84 -22.79 -0.23
C ILE A 421 -14.12 -22.06 0.16
N LYS A 422 -15.27 -22.73 0.16
CA LYS A 422 -16.57 -22.14 0.50
C LYS A 422 -16.64 -21.62 1.94
N THR A 423 -16.06 -22.36 2.88
CA THR A 423 -16.01 -22.00 4.31
C THR A 423 -14.88 -21.02 4.64
N ASN A 424 -14.00 -20.72 3.69
CA ASN A 424 -12.94 -19.75 3.88
C ASN A 424 -13.52 -18.33 3.98
N HIS A 425 -13.11 -17.61 5.02
CA HIS A 425 -13.67 -16.32 5.39
C HIS A 425 -13.46 -15.19 4.36
N ILE A 426 -12.64 -15.37 3.33
CA ILE A 426 -12.48 -14.38 2.25
C ILE A 426 -13.08 -14.82 0.90
N PHE A 427 -13.28 -16.13 0.70
CA PHE A 427 -13.81 -16.67 -0.56
C PHE A 427 -15.32 -16.94 -0.50
N HIS A 428 -15.98 -16.59 0.60
CA HIS A 428 -17.42 -16.79 0.81
C HIS A 428 -18.31 -16.13 -0.26
N SER A 429 -17.81 -15.10 -0.96
CA SER A 429 -18.53 -14.37 -2.01
C SER A 429 -18.32 -14.97 -3.40
N LEU A 430 -17.37 -15.89 -3.57
CA LEU A 430 -17.13 -16.54 -4.86
C LEU A 430 -18.29 -17.48 -5.19
N ASN A 431 -18.76 -17.42 -6.43
CA ASN A 431 -19.78 -18.32 -6.91
C ASN A 431 -19.23 -19.77 -6.92
N THR A 432 -19.97 -20.70 -6.30
CA THR A 432 -19.60 -22.12 -6.28
C THR A 432 -19.33 -22.69 -7.68
N LEU A 433 -20.11 -22.31 -8.70
CA LEU A 433 -19.90 -22.75 -10.08
C LEU A 433 -18.58 -22.23 -10.65
N ASP A 434 -18.18 -21.01 -10.30
CA ASP A 434 -16.90 -20.44 -10.73
C ASP A 434 -15.73 -21.15 -10.06
N VAL A 435 -15.85 -21.49 -8.77
CA VAL A 435 -14.85 -22.29 -8.05
C VAL A 435 -14.74 -23.70 -8.62
N GLN A 436 -15.86 -24.36 -8.91
CA GLN A 436 -15.88 -25.68 -9.54
C GLN A 436 -15.26 -25.62 -10.95
N SER A 437 -15.62 -24.61 -11.75
CA SER A 437 -15.04 -24.41 -13.07
C SER A 437 -13.54 -24.15 -12.98
N LEU A 438 -13.07 -23.42 -11.96
CA LEU A 438 -11.66 -23.18 -11.72
C LEU A 438 -10.91 -24.47 -11.39
N ILE A 439 -11.43 -25.28 -10.45
CA ILE A 439 -10.81 -26.57 -10.09
C ILE A 439 -10.76 -27.50 -11.30
N ASN A 440 -11.84 -27.60 -12.07
CA ASN A 440 -11.87 -28.43 -13.29
C ASN A 440 -10.85 -27.96 -14.32
N TYR A 441 -10.78 -26.65 -14.57
CA TYR A 441 -9.76 -26.06 -15.44
C TYR A 441 -8.34 -26.33 -14.92
N MET A 442 -8.14 -26.32 -13.61
CA MET A 442 -6.86 -26.65 -12.98
C MET A 442 -6.46 -28.12 -13.19
N ILE A 443 -7.42 -29.04 -13.20
CA ILE A 443 -7.19 -30.45 -13.53
C ILE A 443 -6.85 -30.60 -15.02
N GLU A 444 -7.61 -29.96 -15.91
CA GLU A 444 -7.39 -29.99 -17.36
C GLU A 444 -6.00 -29.46 -17.77
N ARG A 445 -5.48 -28.48 -17.02
CA ARG A 445 -4.17 -27.85 -17.25
C ARG A 445 -3.04 -28.44 -16.43
N ASP A 446 -3.27 -29.54 -15.72
CA ASP A 446 -2.26 -30.23 -14.91
C ASP A 446 -1.67 -29.35 -13.80
N TYR A 447 -2.41 -28.34 -13.35
CA TYR A 447 -2.13 -27.63 -12.09
C TYR A 447 -2.51 -28.51 -10.89
N LEU A 448 -3.54 -29.35 -11.07
CA LEU A 448 -3.97 -30.38 -10.13
C LEU A 448 -4.02 -31.73 -10.83
N GLU A 449 -3.72 -32.80 -10.12
CA GLU A 449 -3.83 -34.18 -10.61
C GLU A 449 -4.82 -34.98 -9.76
N VAL A 450 -5.67 -35.79 -10.40
CA VAL A 450 -6.60 -36.69 -9.72
C VAL A 450 -5.97 -38.08 -9.57
N ILE A 451 -5.73 -38.50 -8.32
CA ILE A 451 -5.28 -39.87 -8.03
C ILE A 451 -6.47 -40.82 -8.15
N LYS A 452 -6.55 -41.55 -9.27
CA LYS A 452 -7.65 -42.45 -9.63
C LYS A 452 -8.02 -43.51 -8.57
N GLY A 453 -7.07 -43.91 -7.71
CA GLY A 453 -7.31 -44.89 -6.65
C GLY A 453 -7.94 -44.34 -5.37
N ARG A 454 -7.64 -43.08 -5.01
CA ARG A 454 -8.14 -42.43 -3.78
C ARG A 454 -9.22 -41.38 -4.04
N ASN A 455 -9.40 -40.99 -5.30
CA ASN A 455 -10.23 -39.86 -5.69
C ASN A 455 -9.85 -38.55 -4.96
N GLU A 456 -8.55 -38.39 -4.74
CA GLU A 456 -7.92 -37.24 -4.10
C GLU A 456 -7.23 -36.39 -5.17
N LEU A 457 -7.31 -35.07 -5.01
CA LEU A 457 -6.58 -34.07 -5.75
C LEU A 457 -5.23 -33.83 -5.07
N ILE A 458 -4.17 -33.91 -5.85
CA ILE A 458 -2.82 -33.45 -5.47
C ILE A 458 -2.39 -32.31 -6.40
N VAL A 459 -1.24 -31.72 -6.11
CA VAL A 459 -0.60 -30.77 -7.01
C VAL A 459 -0.12 -31.52 -8.27
N GLY A 460 -0.54 -31.07 -9.45
CA GLY A 460 -0.12 -31.63 -10.75
C GLY A 460 1.24 -31.10 -11.21
N LEU A 461 1.72 -31.51 -12.39
CA LEU A 461 3.08 -31.16 -12.84
C LEU A 461 3.27 -29.65 -13.07
N GLU A 462 2.30 -28.97 -13.67
CA GLU A 462 2.36 -27.51 -13.85
C GLU A 462 2.17 -26.78 -12.51
N GLY A 463 1.37 -27.34 -11.60
CA GLY A 463 1.20 -26.84 -10.25
C GLY A 463 2.51 -26.91 -9.45
N GLU A 464 3.26 -28.00 -9.58
CA GLU A 464 4.57 -28.19 -8.96
C GLU A 464 5.60 -27.18 -9.48
N ARG A 465 5.54 -26.82 -10.77
CA ARG A 465 6.42 -25.76 -11.32
C ARG A 465 6.15 -24.42 -10.65
N ILE A 466 4.88 -24.06 -10.48
CA ILE A 466 4.47 -22.83 -9.80
C ILE A 466 4.86 -22.88 -8.32
N LEU A 467 4.59 -24.00 -7.63
CA LEU A 467 4.87 -24.20 -6.21
C LEU A 467 6.37 -24.13 -5.87
N ARG A 468 7.23 -24.63 -6.76
CA ARG A 468 8.70 -24.60 -6.60
C ARG A 468 9.32 -23.26 -6.94
N ASP A 469 8.55 -22.36 -7.55
CA ASP A 469 9.00 -21.00 -7.78
C ASP A 469 9.31 -20.31 -6.44
N ARG A 470 10.44 -19.60 -6.38
CA ARG A 470 10.90 -18.93 -5.15
C ARG A 470 9.94 -17.84 -4.69
N GLU A 471 9.12 -17.33 -5.61
CA GLU A 471 8.18 -16.27 -5.36
C GLU A 471 6.76 -16.78 -5.13
N PHE A 472 6.52 -18.10 -5.08
CA PHE A 472 5.19 -18.67 -4.84
C PHE A 472 4.47 -18.02 -3.66
N TYR A 473 5.17 -17.82 -2.54
CA TYR A 473 4.56 -17.27 -1.32
C TYR A 473 4.10 -15.81 -1.44
N THR A 474 4.60 -15.06 -2.43
CA THR A 474 4.20 -13.66 -2.71
C THR A 474 3.14 -13.64 -3.80
N VAL A 475 1.98 -13.04 -3.51
CA VAL A 475 0.85 -12.99 -4.46
C VAL A 475 0.79 -11.73 -5.33
N PHE A 476 1.63 -10.75 -5.05
CA PHE A 476 1.74 -9.51 -5.81
C PHE A 476 2.88 -9.61 -6.83
N MET A 477 2.80 -8.83 -7.92
CA MET A 477 3.85 -8.80 -8.94
C MET A 477 5.14 -8.18 -8.39
N THR A 478 6.24 -8.86 -8.63
CA THR A 478 7.60 -8.38 -8.38
C THR A 478 8.23 -7.99 -9.73
N PRO A 479 8.81 -6.78 -9.85
CA PRO A 479 9.49 -6.41 -11.09
C PRO A 479 10.70 -7.32 -11.30
N GLU A 480 10.98 -7.64 -12.57
CA GLU A 480 12.24 -8.30 -12.90
C GLU A 480 13.39 -7.31 -12.72
N GLU A 481 14.36 -7.67 -11.89
CA GLU A 481 15.44 -6.76 -11.51
C GLU A 481 16.83 -7.38 -11.73
N TYR A 482 17.80 -6.55 -12.10
CA TYR A 482 19.24 -6.84 -12.03
C TYR A 482 19.76 -6.55 -10.61
N GLU A 483 20.60 -7.43 -10.06
CA GLU A 483 21.40 -7.09 -8.86
C GLU A 483 22.57 -6.19 -9.25
N VAL A 484 22.74 -5.06 -8.57
CA VAL A 484 23.84 -4.11 -8.82
C VAL A 484 24.96 -4.30 -7.81
N LEU A 485 26.18 -4.49 -8.31
CA LEU A 485 27.36 -4.83 -7.52
C LEU A 485 28.52 -3.85 -7.76
N GLU A 486 29.07 -3.28 -6.68
CA GLU A 486 30.38 -2.62 -6.65
C GLU A 486 31.42 -3.66 -6.23
N GLY A 487 32.12 -4.27 -7.19
CA GLY A 487 32.96 -5.44 -6.94
C GLY A 487 32.12 -6.61 -6.39
N VAL A 488 32.25 -6.90 -5.10
CA VAL A 488 31.45 -7.92 -4.39
C VAL A 488 30.35 -7.33 -3.49
N ARG A 489 30.36 -6.01 -3.28
CA ARG A 489 29.38 -5.33 -2.43
C ARG A 489 28.09 -5.13 -3.23
N LYS A 490 26.99 -5.62 -2.69
CA LYS A 490 25.65 -5.37 -3.23
C LYS A 490 25.17 -3.97 -2.85
N ILE A 491 24.86 -3.16 -3.86
CA ILE A 491 24.37 -1.79 -3.68
C ILE A 491 22.84 -1.77 -3.70
N GLY A 492 22.25 -2.59 -4.55
CA GLY A 492 20.81 -2.66 -4.71
C GLY A 492 20.41 -3.39 -5.99
N LYS A 493 19.39 -2.87 -6.65
CA LYS A 493 18.78 -3.47 -7.83
C LYS A 493 18.32 -2.42 -8.84
N LEU A 494 18.22 -2.81 -10.12
CA LEU A 494 17.64 -2.00 -11.20
C LEU A 494 16.60 -2.79 -11.97
N ASP A 495 15.58 -2.11 -12.48
CA ASP A 495 14.54 -2.72 -13.31
C ASP A 495 15.11 -3.18 -14.66
N LYS A 496 14.83 -4.42 -15.06
CA LYS A 496 15.24 -4.96 -16.37
C LYS A 496 14.52 -4.33 -17.56
N GLN A 497 13.35 -3.75 -17.35
CA GLN A 497 12.61 -3.03 -18.41
C GLN A 497 13.31 -1.72 -18.80
N SER A 498 14.26 -1.25 -17.98
CA SER A 498 15.11 -0.11 -18.33
C SER A 498 16.10 -0.55 -19.41
N PHE A 499 16.17 0.20 -20.51
CA PHE A 499 17.25 0.03 -21.48
C PHE A 499 18.57 0.47 -20.85
N LEU A 500 19.41 -0.50 -20.47
CA LEU A 500 20.72 -0.29 -19.83
C LEU A 500 21.85 -0.72 -20.78
N ASN A 501 22.88 0.12 -20.90
CA ASN A 501 24.09 -0.16 -21.67
C ASN A 501 25.34 -0.05 -20.80
N VAL A 502 26.40 -0.76 -21.21
CA VAL A 502 27.73 -0.57 -20.64
C VAL A 502 28.22 0.85 -20.96
N GLY A 503 28.75 1.54 -19.96
CA GLY A 503 29.14 2.96 -20.02
C GLY A 503 28.05 3.92 -19.54
N ASP A 504 26.80 3.46 -19.36
CA ASP A 504 25.75 4.31 -18.80
C ASP A 504 26.05 4.68 -17.35
N ASN A 505 25.75 5.93 -17.00
CA ASN A 505 25.79 6.38 -15.62
C ASN A 505 24.40 6.32 -15.01
N ILE A 506 24.31 5.75 -13.81
CA ILE A 506 23.08 5.55 -13.04
C ILE A 506 23.20 6.17 -11.64
N ILE A 507 22.06 6.34 -10.99
CA ILE A 507 21.95 6.75 -9.59
C ILE A 507 21.28 5.62 -8.82
N LEU A 508 21.95 5.15 -7.78
CA LEU A 508 21.43 4.14 -6.86
C LEU A 508 21.99 4.37 -5.46
N ALA A 509 21.13 4.29 -4.45
CA ALA A 509 21.46 4.56 -3.06
C ALA A 509 22.08 5.96 -2.85
N GLY A 510 21.53 6.98 -3.54
CA GLY A 510 21.95 8.37 -3.48
C GLY A 510 23.31 8.66 -4.10
N LYS A 511 23.87 7.70 -4.85
CA LYS A 511 25.25 7.74 -5.38
C LYS A 511 25.27 7.48 -6.88
N LEU A 512 26.27 8.08 -7.55
CA LEU A 512 26.49 7.97 -8.98
C LEU A 512 27.40 6.78 -9.30
N TRP A 513 26.98 5.95 -10.26
CA TRP A 513 27.67 4.74 -10.65
C TRP A 513 27.78 4.63 -12.18
N THR A 514 28.91 4.16 -12.69
CA THR A 514 29.08 3.82 -14.12
C THR A 514 28.93 2.31 -14.29
N ILE A 515 28.10 1.88 -15.24
CA ILE A 515 27.95 0.46 -15.59
C ILE A 515 29.19 -0.02 -16.35
N ASN A 516 29.92 -0.95 -15.76
CA ASN A 516 31.11 -1.55 -16.37
C ASN A 516 30.77 -2.83 -17.16
N ASP A 517 29.79 -3.60 -16.69
CA ASP A 517 29.39 -4.87 -17.28
C ASP A 517 27.93 -5.21 -16.94
N ILE A 518 27.23 -5.86 -17.87
CA ILE A 518 25.86 -6.35 -17.70
C ILE A 518 25.87 -7.85 -18.02
N ASN A 519 25.43 -8.66 -17.06
CA ASN A 519 25.31 -10.11 -17.21
C ASN A 519 23.83 -10.53 -17.12
N PRO A 520 23.11 -10.61 -18.26
CA PRO A 520 21.69 -10.96 -18.29
C PRO A 520 21.41 -12.35 -17.72
N ASN A 521 22.25 -13.34 -18.03
CA ASN A 521 22.08 -14.72 -17.59
C ASN A 521 22.17 -14.89 -16.07
N LYS A 522 22.95 -14.03 -15.39
CA LYS A 522 23.09 -14.04 -13.93
C LYS A 522 22.20 -12.99 -13.25
N ASN A 523 21.43 -12.21 -14.01
CA ASN A 523 20.70 -11.04 -13.53
C ASN A 523 21.59 -10.10 -12.70
N LYS A 524 22.78 -9.75 -13.21
CA LYS A 524 23.75 -8.91 -12.49
C LYS A 524 24.26 -7.75 -13.36
N VAL A 525 24.48 -6.61 -12.73
CA VAL A 525 25.11 -5.42 -13.29
C VAL A 525 26.27 -5.03 -12.38
N TYR A 526 27.47 -4.87 -12.96
CA TYR A 526 28.66 -4.45 -12.22
C TYR A 526 28.96 -2.99 -12.47
N VAL A 527 29.25 -2.26 -11.40
CA VAL A 527 29.43 -0.82 -11.44
C VAL A 527 30.71 -0.35 -10.75
N SER A 528 31.18 0.83 -11.14
CA SER A 528 32.22 1.60 -10.46
C SER A 528 31.70 3.00 -10.11
N LYS A 529 32.34 3.70 -9.17
CA LYS A 529 31.93 5.06 -8.80
C LYS A 529 32.09 6.02 -9.98
N ALA A 530 31.04 6.77 -10.28
CA ALA A 530 31.05 7.79 -11.32
C ALA A 530 31.30 9.19 -10.74
N ILE A 531 31.89 10.07 -11.56
CA ILE A 531 32.11 11.49 -11.23
C ILE A 531 30.89 12.32 -11.66
N ASN A 532 30.27 11.98 -12.80
CA ASN A 532 29.08 12.63 -13.35
C ASN A 532 28.10 11.56 -13.85
N GLY A 533 26.80 11.85 -13.90
CA GLY A 533 25.81 10.91 -14.42
C GLY A 533 24.41 11.50 -14.54
N ASN A 534 23.63 10.93 -15.46
CA ASN A 534 22.22 11.25 -15.62
C ASN A 534 21.39 10.36 -14.67
N PRO A 535 20.28 10.86 -14.11
CA PRO A 535 19.37 10.02 -13.35
C PRO A 535 18.84 8.86 -14.21
N PRO A 536 18.85 7.62 -13.72
CA PRO A 536 18.24 6.51 -14.42
C PRO A 536 16.72 6.72 -14.48
N ARG A 537 16.13 6.38 -15.63
CA ARG A 537 14.67 6.41 -15.78
C ARG A 537 14.09 5.16 -15.15
N TYR A 538 13.56 5.31 -13.95
CA TYR A 538 12.69 4.29 -13.38
C TYR A 538 11.29 4.48 -13.95
N MET A 539 10.77 3.45 -14.62
CA MET A 539 9.36 3.39 -14.97
C MET A 539 8.57 3.15 -13.68
N GLY A 540 7.58 4.00 -13.41
CA GLY A 540 6.63 3.80 -12.31
C GLY A 540 5.24 3.65 -12.89
N SER A 541 4.44 2.77 -12.30
CA SER A 541 2.99 2.78 -12.51
C SER A 541 2.38 3.97 -11.76
N GLY A 542 1.44 4.67 -12.39
CA GLY A 542 0.64 5.69 -11.71
C GLY A 542 -0.32 5.04 -10.70
N GLY A 543 -0.67 5.77 -9.63
CA GLY A 543 -1.69 5.33 -8.69
C GLY A 543 -3.11 5.71 -9.16
N LYS A 544 -4.12 4.93 -8.77
CA LYS A 544 -5.53 5.28 -8.99
C LYS A 544 -5.94 6.42 -8.05
N ILE A 545 -6.74 7.35 -8.55
CA ILE A 545 -7.34 8.42 -7.74
C ILE A 545 -8.83 8.15 -7.54
N HIS A 546 -9.34 8.47 -6.34
CA HIS A 546 -10.76 8.37 -6.02
C HIS A 546 -11.54 9.55 -6.62
N ARG A 547 -12.81 9.34 -7.01
CA ARG A 547 -13.64 10.36 -7.68
C ARG A 547 -13.73 11.69 -6.95
N LYS A 548 -13.75 11.65 -5.61
CA LYS A 548 -13.82 12.85 -4.77
C LYS A 548 -12.59 13.76 -4.91
N ILE A 549 -11.41 13.21 -5.23
CA ILE A 549 -10.22 14.02 -5.53
C ILE A 549 -10.46 14.80 -6.82
N GLY A 550 -10.88 14.12 -7.90
CA GLY A 550 -11.21 14.77 -9.17
C GLY A 550 -12.31 15.83 -9.02
N GLU A 551 -13.38 15.52 -8.29
CA GLU A 551 -14.46 16.49 -8.01
C GLU A 551 -13.93 17.72 -7.26
N LYS A 552 -13.06 17.53 -6.25
CA LYS A 552 -12.43 18.64 -5.53
C LYS A 552 -11.51 19.48 -6.44
N MET A 553 -10.77 18.86 -7.35
CA MET A 553 -9.98 19.59 -8.35
C MET A 553 -10.87 20.48 -9.22
N MET A 554 -12.04 19.97 -9.66
CA MET A 554 -13.02 20.74 -10.43
C MET A 554 -13.60 21.91 -9.62
N GLU A 555 -13.89 21.71 -8.34
CA GLU A 555 -14.33 22.78 -7.43
C GLU A 555 -13.28 23.89 -7.30
N ILE A 556 -12.00 23.53 -7.18
CA ILE A 556 -10.89 24.48 -7.10
C ILE A 556 -10.75 25.28 -8.39
N LEU A 557 -10.86 24.63 -9.55
CA LEU A 557 -10.75 25.27 -10.87
C LEU A 557 -11.93 26.20 -11.19
N CYS A 558 -13.11 25.94 -10.63
CA CYS A 558 -14.29 26.77 -10.87
C CYS A 558 -14.52 27.87 -9.81
N SER A 559 -13.75 27.87 -8.72
CA SER A 559 -13.90 28.83 -7.63
C SER A 559 -12.90 29.97 -7.71
N ASP A 560 -13.17 31.04 -6.97
CA ASP A 560 -12.23 32.14 -6.70
C ASP A 560 -11.50 31.93 -5.35
N GLN A 561 -11.54 30.71 -4.80
CA GLN A 561 -10.92 30.41 -3.51
C GLN A 561 -9.41 30.67 -3.60
N GLU A 562 -8.91 31.49 -2.67
CA GLU A 562 -7.48 31.69 -2.46
C GLU A 562 -6.96 30.75 -1.37
N PHE A 563 -5.73 30.28 -1.54
CA PHE A 563 -5.07 29.36 -0.61
C PHE A 563 -3.91 30.10 0.07
N SER A 564 -4.16 30.64 1.26
CA SER A 564 -3.20 31.46 2.02
C SER A 564 -1.91 30.73 2.41
N TYR A 565 -1.91 29.40 2.31
CA TYR A 565 -0.76 28.54 2.56
C TYR A 565 0.09 28.28 1.31
N THR A 566 -0.06 29.07 0.24
CA THR A 566 0.68 28.91 -1.02
C THR A 566 1.61 30.10 -1.29
N ASN A 567 2.60 29.92 -2.18
CA ASN A 567 3.44 31.02 -2.69
C ASN A 567 2.82 31.72 -3.91
N GLU A 568 3.38 32.88 -4.27
CA GLU A 568 2.93 33.69 -5.42
C GLU A 568 2.91 32.89 -6.74
N ALA A 569 3.96 32.11 -7.02
CA ALA A 569 4.02 31.28 -8.22
C ALA A 569 2.89 30.23 -8.29
N ALA A 570 2.45 29.69 -7.14
CA ALA A 570 1.30 28.79 -7.10
C ALA A 570 0.00 29.53 -7.41
N LEU A 571 -0.17 30.75 -6.89
CA LEU A 571 -1.34 31.58 -7.17
C LEU A 571 -1.43 31.94 -8.66
N GLU A 572 -0.31 32.37 -9.27
CA GLU A 572 -0.24 32.67 -10.70
C GLU A 572 -0.58 31.44 -11.55
N THR A 573 0.04 30.30 -11.25
CA THR A 573 -0.21 29.04 -11.97
C THR A 573 -1.67 28.58 -11.82
N LEU A 574 -2.27 28.75 -10.64
CA LEU A 574 -3.67 28.44 -10.40
C LEU A 574 -4.61 29.40 -11.15
N GLN A 575 -4.29 30.70 -11.19
CA GLN A 575 -5.06 31.68 -11.96
C GLN A 575 -5.03 31.38 -13.47
N ASP A 576 -3.86 31.01 -14.00
CA ASP A 576 -3.72 30.57 -15.37
C ASP A 576 -4.55 29.31 -15.66
N ALA A 577 -4.54 28.34 -14.74
CA ALA A 577 -5.37 27.15 -14.84
C ALA A 577 -6.88 27.47 -14.82
N ARG A 578 -7.31 28.45 -14.02
CA ARG A 578 -8.70 28.90 -13.88
C ARG A 578 -9.20 29.72 -15.06
N LYS A 579 -8.30 30.37 -15.81
CA LYS A 579 -8.62 31.32 -16.88
C LYS A 579 -9.71 30.84 -17.83
N ASN A 580 -9.57 29.63 -18.37
CA ASN A 580 -10.55 29.07 -19.29
C ASN A 580 -11.87 28.73 -18.59
N TYR A 581 -11.84 28.21 -17.37
CA TYR A 581 -13.06 27.89 -16.61
C TYR A 581 -13.88 29.15 -16.32
N HIS A 582 -13.22 30.24 -15.93
CA HIS A 582 -13.87 31.53 -15.68
C HIS A 582 -14.36 32.19 -16.97
N GLN A 583 -13.52 32.24 -18.01
CA GLN A 583 -13.86 32.86 -19.29
C GLN A 583 -15.13 32.24 -19.92
N TYR A 584 -15.32 30.93 -19.76
CA TYR A 584 -16.47 30.20 -20.30
C TYR A 584 -17.57 29.91 -19.27
N PHE A 585 -17.54 30.56 -18.10
CA PHE A 585 -18.53 30.43 -17.02
C PHE A 585 -18.81 28.97 -16.65
N ILE A 586 -17.75 28.20 -16.50
CA ILE A 586 -17.79 26.79 -16.09
C ILE A 586 -18.00 26.73 -14.58
N GLN A 587 -18.94 25.89 -14.13
CA GLN A 587 -19.27 25.69 -12.73
C GLN A 587 -18.85 24.28 -12.29
N SER A 588 -18.75 24.02 -10.98
CA SER A 588 -18.27 22.72 -10.45
C SER A 588 -19.15 21.52 -10.84
N GLN A 589 -20.43 21.77 -11.14
CA GLN A 589 -21.39 20.79 -11.67
C GLN A 589 -21.28 20.57 -13.19
N ASP A 590 -20.40 21.28 -13.87
CA ASP A 590 -20.16 21.10 -15.30
C ASP A 590 -18.98 20.14 -15.55
N ARG A 591 -18.90 19.57 -16.75
CA ARG A 591 -17.75 18.81 -17.27
C ARG A 591 -17.47 19.23 -18.69
N VAL A 592 -16.22 19.55 -18.97
CA VAL A 592 -15.86 20.29 -20.19
C VAL A 592 -15.24 19.38 -21.22
N ILE A 593 -15.65 19.58 -22.47
CA ILE A 593 -15.04 19.00 -23.65
C ILE A 593 -14.47 20.16 -24.45
N TRP A 594 -13.15 20.31 -24.42
CA TRP A 594 -12.44 21.33 -25.17
C TRP A 594 -12.23 20.84 -26.60
N LYS A 595 -12.84 21.51 -27.57
CA LYS A 595 -12.68 21.23 -28.99
C LYS A 595 -11.62 22.14 -29.58
N MET A 596 -10.59 21.50 -30.15
CA MET A 596 -9.51 22.10 -30.91
C MET A 596 -9.68 21.72 -32.39
N LYS A 597 -8.81 22.18 -33.29
CA LYS A 597 -8.97 21.99 -34.75
C LYS A 597 -9.17 20.52 -35.16
N ASN A 598 -8.32 19.61 -34.64
CA ASN A 598 -8.30 18.19 -35.02
C ASN A 598 -8.39 17.23 -33.81
N GLU A 599 -8.65 17.76 -32.62
CA GLU A 599 -8.70 16.97 -31.39
C GLU A 599 -9.70 17.54 -30.40
N MET A 600 -10.17 16.69 -29.49
CA MET A 600 -10.99 17.08 -28.36
C MET A 600 -10.34 16.57 -27.07
N ILE A 601 -10.37 17.38 -26.01
CA ILE A 601 -9.95 16.99 -24.67
C ILE A 601 -11.18 16.97 -23.79
N PHE A 602 -11.58 15.78 -23.34
CA PHE A 602 -12.68 15.63 -22.40
C PHE A 602 -12.14 15.53 -20.99
N GLU A 603 -12.34 16.58 -20.20
CA GLU A 603 -11.90 16.65 -18.81
C GLU A 603 -12.97 16.10 -17.88
N THR A 604 -12.74 14.88 -17.39
CA THR A 604 -13.76 14.17 -16.62
C THR A 604 -13.74 14.53 -15.13
N TYR A 605 -12.59 14.92 -14.56
CA TYR A 605 -12.43 15.28 -13.15
C TYR A 605 -13.25 14.39 -12.21
N THR A 606 -13.00 13.09 -12.32
CA THR A 606 -13.62 12.00 -11.56
C THR A 606 -12.55 10.96 -11.23
N GLY A 607 -12.94 9.75 -10.80
CA GLY A 607 -12.01 8.71 -10.39
C GLY A 607 -11.47 7.93 -11.59
N THR A 608 -10.28 7.35 -11.44
CA THR A 608 -9.58 6.60 -12.51
C THR A 608 -10.48 5.53 -13.15
N ILE A 609 -11.19 4.74 -12.33
CA ILE A 609 -12.08 3.65 -12.81
C ILE A 609 -13.25 4.21 -13.62
N ILE A 610 -13.85 5.32 -13.20
CA ILE A 610 -14.97 5.95 -13.91
C ILE A 610 -14.48 6.50 -15.26
N THR A 611 -13.34 7.19 -15.27
CA THR A 611 -12.75 7.73 -16.50
C THR A 611 -12.39 6.61 -17.48
N GLN A 612 -11.80 5.51 -17.01
CA GLN A 612 -11.47 4.34 -17.83
C GLN A 612 -12.72 3.64 -18.38
N THR A 613 -13.74 3.45 -17.54
CA THR A 613 -15.03 2.89 -17.97
C THR A 613 -15.64 3.75 -19.07
N LEU A 614 -15.67 5.07 -18.89
CA LEU A 614 -16.18 6.02 -19.89
C LEU A 614 -15.34 5.99 -21.18
N PHE A 615 -14.03 5.88 -21.06
CA PHE A 615 -13.12 5.75 -22.20
C PHE A 615 -13.45 4.52 -23.06
N TRP A 616 -13.68 3.35 -22.45
CA TRP A 616 -14.11 2.16 -23.19
C TRP A 616 -15.53 2.28 -23.74
N MET A 617 -16.45 2.91 -23.02
CA MET A 617 -17.80 3.22 -23.53
C MET A 617 -17.71 4.09 -24.80
N LEU A 618 -16.89 5.14 -24.80
CA LEU A 618 -16.67 5.98 -25.98
C LEU A 618 -16.10 5.19 -27.15
N ARG A 619 -15.15 4.28 -26.91
CA ARG A 619 -14.58 3.40 -27.94
C ARG A 619 -15.62 2.45 -28.53
N LEU A 620 -16.58 1.97 -27.72
CA LEU A 620 -17.71 1.17 -28.20
C LEU A 620 -18.60 1.95 -29.17
N PHE A 621 -18.77 3.25 -28.96
CA PHE A 621 -19.46 4.16 -29.88
C PHE A 621 -18.54 4.70 -30.99
N GLU A 622 -17.49 3.95 -31.36
CA GLU A 622 -16.55 4.24 -32.46
C GLU A 622 -15.81 5.60 -32.33
N VAL A 623 -15.71 6.14 -31.11
CA VAL A 623 -14.89 7.33 -30.84
C VAL A 623 -13.42 6.94 -30.76
N ASN A 624 -12.57 7.63 -31.53
CA ASN A 624 -11.12 7.42 -31.56
C ASN A 624 -10.44 8.08 -30.34
N VAL A 625 -10.61 7.44 -29.18
CA VAL A 625 -9.95 7.81 -27.92
C VAL A 625 -8.49 7.32 -27.90
N LYS A 626 -7.53 8.20 -27.60
CA LYS A 626 -6.09 7.89 -27.68
C LYS A 626 -5.44 7.58 -26.35
N SER A 627 -5.73 8.39 -25.35
CA SER A 627 -5.06 8.31 -24.05
C SER A 627 -5.91 8.93 -22.96
N ILE A 628 -5.65 8.47 -21.73
CA ILE A 628 -6.10 9.10 -20.49
C ILE A 628 -4.83 9.53 -19.75
N ASP A 629 -4.81 10.75 -19.22
CA ASP A 629 -3.72 11.18 -18.35
C ASP A 629 -4.00 10.94 -16.86
N GLY A 630 -3.02 11.28 -16.01
CA GLY A 630 -3.08 11.02 -14.56
C GLY A 630 -4.16 11.79 -13.80
N VAL A 631 -4.82 12.79 -14.41
CA VAL A 631 -5.87 13.61 -13.80
C VAL A 631 -7.25 13.40 -14.44
N GLY A 632 -7.36 12.41 -15.33
CA GLY A 632 -8.63 11.99 -15.91
C GLY A 632 -9.09 12.81 -17.11
N ARG A 633 -8.16 13.33 -17.92
CA ARG A 633 -8.48 13.93 -19.23
C ARG A 633 -8.37 12.87 -20.33
N ILE A 634 -9.43 12.71 -21.11
CA ILE A 634 -9.49 11.80 -22.26
C ILE A 634 -9.15 12.58 -23.53
N ARG A 635 -8.10 12.17 -24.23
CA ARG A 635 -7.74 12.73 -25.54
C ARG A 635 -8.48 11.98 -26.64
N ILE A 636 -9.19 12.73 -27.49
CA ILE A 636 -9.99 12.23 -28.59
C ILE A 636 -9.42 12.80 -29.89
N GLU A 637 -9.04 11.94 -30.83
CA GLU A 637 -8.55 12.37 -32.15
C GLU A 637 -9.72 12.50 -33.12
N GLY A 638 -9.92 13.68 -33.69
CA GLY A 638 -11.05 14.01 -34.55
C GLY A 638 -12.13 14.85 -33.86
N THR A 639 -13.26 15.02 -34.54
CA THR A 639 -14.43 15.75 -34.02
C THR A 639 -15.64 14.82 -34.00
N TYR A 640 -16.27 14.71 -32.84
CA TYR A 640 -17.45 13.87 -32.61
C TYR A 640 -18.53 14.66 -31.89
N ASP A 641 -19.79 14.28 -32.06
CA ASP A 641 -20.89 14.78 -31.22
C ASP A 641 -20.92 14.02 -29.90
N ILE A 642 -19.95 14.35 -29.02
CA ILE A 642 -19.79 13.68 -27.73
C ILE A 642 -21.05 13.83 -26.86
N LEU A 643 -21.79 14.94 -26.98
CA LEU A 643 -23.01 15.14 -26.18
C LEU A 643 -24.12 14.16 -26.59
N SER A 644 -24.33 13.97 -27.90
CA SER A 644 -25.25 12.94 -28.40
C SER A 644 -24.82 11.53 -27.97
N ILE A 645 -23.51 11.24 -28.04
CA ILE A 645 -22.98 9.93 -27.64
C ILE A 645 -23.18 9.69 -26.14
N LEU A 646 -22.98 10.69 -25.28
CA LEU A 646 -23.24 10.57 -23.84
C LEU A 646 -24.73 10.30 -23.55
N GLU A 647 -25.65 10.91 -24.30
CA GLU A 647 -27.08 10.58 -24.19
C GLU A 647 -27.40 9.15 -24.68
N GLN A 648 -26.72 8.67 -25.71
CA GLN A 648 -26.84 7.27 -26.14
C GLN A 648 -26.29 6.30 -25.08
N ILE A 649 -25.15 6.61 -24.49
CA ILE A 649 -24.56 5.85 -23.36
C ILE A 649 -25.56 5.80 -22.20
N LYS A 650 -26.17 6.93 -21.85
CA LYS A 650 -27.13 7.03 -20.74
C LYS A 650 -28.39 6.18 -20.96
N ASN A 651 -28.90 6.12 -22.18
CA ASN A 651 -30.15 5.43 -22.51
C ASN A 651 -29.95 3.95 -22.87
N LYS A 652 -28.70 3.51 -23.07
CA LYS A 652 -28.38 2.11 -23.34
C LYS A 652 -28.53 1.26 -22.08
N ASN A 653 -29.13 0.08 -22.22
CA ASN A 653 -29.01 -0.97 -21.21
C ASN A 653 -27.63 -1.63 -21.34
N TRP A 654 -26.88 -1.65 -20.25
CA TRP A 654 -25.46 -2.03 -20.25
C TRP A 654 -25.25 -3.42 -19.66
N GLU A 655 -24.40 -4.20 -20.32
CA GLU A 655 -23.74 -5.35 -19.71
C GLU A 655 -22.23 -5.13 -19.74
N ALA A 656 -21.54 -5.33 -18.60
CA ALA A 656 -20.09 -5.07 -18.51
C ALA A 656 -19.25 -5.82 -19.54
N LYS A 657 -19.69 -7.02 -19.93
CA LYS A 657 -19.05 -7.84 -20.96
C LYS A 657 -19.00 -7.18 -22.34
N GLU A 658 -19.88 -6.21 -22.61
CA GLU A 658 -19.88 -5.47 -23.88
C GLU A 658 -18.64 -4.59 -24.04
N LEU A 659 -17.99 -4.20 -22.95
CA LEU A 659 -16.77 -3.38 -23.00
C LEU A 659 -15.51 -4.20 -23.28
N ILE A 660 -15.54 -5.52 -23.04
CA ILE A 660 -14.39 -6.42 -23.20
C ILE A 660 -13.76 -6.37 -24.61
N PRO A 661 -14.53 -6.45 -25.73
CA PRO A 661 -13.97 -6.34 -27.07
C PRO A 661 -13.34 -4.96 -27.37
N HIS A 662 -13.65 -3.95 -26.55
CA HIS A 662 -13.14 -2.59 -26.67
C HIS A 662 -12.05 -2.29 -25.63
N THR A 663 -11.56 -3.27 -24.87
CA THR A 663 -10.40 -3.13 -24.00
C THR A 663 -9.17 -3.73 -24.68
N LEU A 664 -8.07 -2.98 -24.79
CA LEU A 664 -6.82 -3.48 -25.35
C LEU A 664 -6.11 -4.39 -24.34
N GLU A 665 -5.29 -5.32 -24.83
CA GLU A 665 -4.60 -6.31 -23.97
C GLU A 665 -3.76 -5.67 -22.86
N HIS A 666 -3.08 -4.55 -23.12
CA HIS A 666 -2.28 -3.84 -22.11
C HIS A 666 -3.13 -2.98 -21.16
N GLU A 667 -4.42 -2.81 -21.43
CA GLU A 667 -5.40 -2.12 -20.57
C GLU A 667 -6.12 -3.10 -19.63
N PHE A 668 -5.95 -4.41 -19.82
CA PHE A 668 -6.57 -5.42 -18.98
C PHE A 668 -6.00 -5.42 -17.56
N PHE A 669 -6.83 -5.88 -16.62
CA PHE A 669 -6.38 -6.12 -15.25
C PHE A 669 -5.39 -7.28 -15.24
N VAL A 670 -4.21 -7.04 -14.68
CA VAL A 670 -3.17 -8.07 -14.54
C VAL A 670 -2.75 -8.16 -13.09
N SER A 671 -2.80 -9.39 -12.55
CA SER A 671 -2.18 -9.76 -11.29
C SER A 671 -1.19 -10.89 -11.54
N LYS A 672 -0.40 -11.23 -10.52
CA LYS A 672 0.59 -12.31 -10.63
C LYS A 672 -0.02 -13.65 -11.07
N TYR A 673 -1.22 -13.95 -10.56
CA TYR A 673 -1.87 -15.24 -10.82
C TYR A 673 -3.03 -15.18 -11.81
N SER A 674 -3.48 -13.98 -12.22
CA SER A 674 -4.57 -13.86 -13.21
C SER A 674 -4.19 -14.48 -14.56
N VAL A 675 -2.91 -14.45 -14.94
CA VAL A 675 -2.39 -15.01 -16.20
C VAL A 675 -2.57 -16.52 -16.33
N TYR A 676 -2.70 -17.24 -15.20
CA TYR A 676 -2.92 -18.70 -15.19
C TYR A 676 -4.39 -19.08 -15.27
N LEU A 677 -5.31 -18.12 -15.15
CA LEU A 677 -6.75 -18.37 -15.23
C LEU A 677 -7.21 -18.54 -16.67
N LYS A 678 -8.36 -19.18 -16.83
CA LYS A 678 -9.06 -19.25 -18.12
C LYS A 678 -9.52 -17.84 -18.54
N LYS A 679 -9.57 -17.57 -19.85
CA LYS A 679 -9.87 -16.24 -20.41
C LYS A 679 -11.18 -15.61 -19.89
N ASP A 680 -12.25 -16.40 -19.78
CA ASP A 680 -13.54 -15.96 -19.21
C ASP A 680 -13.42 -15.52 -17.74
N MET A 681 -12.56 -16.14 -16.94
CA MET A 681 -12.28 -15.73 -15.57
C MET A 681 -11.43 -14.46 -15.52
N GLN A 682 -10.45 -14.31 -16.42
CA GLN A 682 -9.68 -13.07 -16.56
C GLN A 682 -10.58 -11.89 -16.93
N GLU A 683 -11.53 -12.09 -17.85
CA GLU A 683 -12.54 -11.09 -18.22
C GLU A 683 -13.43 -10.71 -17.05
N LYS A 684 -13.92 -11.69 -16.27
CA LYS A 684 -14.68 -11.42 -15.04
C LYS A 684 -13.90 -10.61 -14.02
N MET A 685 -12.62 -10.94 -13.81
CA MET A 685 -11.75 -10.18 -12.91
C MET A 685 -11.53 -8.75 -13.42
N HIS A 686 -11.26 -8.57 -14.70
CA HIS A 686 -11.12 -7.24 -15.29
C HIS A 686 -12.38 -6.39 -15.07
N ILE A 687 -13.56 -6.97 -15.31
CA ILE A 687 -14.85 -6.30 -15.03
C ILE A 687 -14.93 -5.90 -13.55
N ALA A 688 -14.59 -6.80 -12.63
CA ALA A 688 -14.71 -6.55 -11.20
C ALA A 688 -13.73 -5.49 -10.65
N HIS A 689 -12.57 -5.29 -11.30
CA HIS A 689 -11.51 -4.40 -10.84
C HIS A 689 -11.45 -3.06 -11.57
N GLU A 690 -11.81 -3.01 -12.85
CA GLU A 690 -11.55 -1.86 -13.72
C GLU A 690 -12.81 -1.26 -14.34
N ILE A 691 -13.96 -1.95 -14.29
CA ILE A 691 -15.21 -1.47 -14.89
C ILE A 691 -16.24 -1.16 -13.80
N ASN A 692 -16.71 0.08 -13.77
CA ASN A 692 -17.83 0.49 -12.92
C ASN A 692 -18.87 1.25 -13.73
N ILE A 693 -19.76 0.51 -14.40
CA ILE A 693 -20.85 1.07 -15.20
C ILE A 693 -21.77 1.93 -14.35
N GLN A 694 -22.15 1.44 -13.16
CA GLN A 694 -23.13 2.13 -12.32
C GLN A 694 -22.62 3.53 -11.93
N GLU A 695 -21.42 3.65 -11.38
CA GLU A 695 -20.87 4.95 -11.02
C GLU A 695 -20.58 5.84 -12.24
N THR A 696 -20.27 5.25 -13.39
CA THR A 696 -20.10 6.00 -14.64
C THR A 696 -21.42 6.59 -15.12
N LEU A 697 -22.53 5.85 -15.05
CA LEU A 697 -23.86 6.36 -15.36
C LEU A 697 -24.33 7.38 -14.32
N GLU A 698 -24.06 7.17 -13.04
CA GLU A 698 -24.31 8.18 -11.99
C GLU A 698 -23.54 9.48 -12.30
N TYR A 699 -22.27 9.39 -12.70
CA TYR A 699 -21.46 10.52 -13.12
C TYR A 699 -22.06 11.25 -14.33
N ILE A 700 -22.46 10.53 -15.39
CA ILE A 700 -23.10 11.12 -16.58
C ILE A 700 -24.43 11.78 -16.23
N ASN A 701 -25.20 11.22 -15.30
CA ASN A 701 -26.48 11.79 -14.90
C ASN A 701 -26.33 12.99 -13.94
N LYS A 702 -25.28 13.01 -13.11
CA LYS A 702 -25.05 14.04 -12.09
C LYS A 702 -24.56 15.35 -12.69
N PHE A 703 -23.72 15.31 -13.72
CA PHE A 703 -23.01 16.48 -14.22
C PHE A 703 -23.54 16.98 -15.57
N ARG A 704 -23.39 18.29 -15.83
CA ARG A 704 -23.76 18.92 -17.10
C ARG A 704 -22.55 18.97 -18.03
N PHE A 705 -22.66 18.46 -19.24
CA PHE A 705 -21.55 18.46 -20.20
C PHE A 705 -21.58 19.71 -21.09
N LYS A 706 -20.44 20.39 -21.19
CA LYS A 706 -20.27 21.60 -22.01
C LYS A 706 -19.21 21.37 -23.09
N LEU A 707 -19.60 21.53 -24.35
CA LEU A 707 -18.68 21.54 -25.48
C LEU A 707 -18.20 22.98 -25.74
N ILE A 708 -16.89 23.23 -25.61
CA ILE A 708 -16.30 24.55 -25.80
C ILE A 708 -15.33 24.53 -26.96
N ASN A 709 -15.54 25.42 -27.94
CA ASN A 709 -14.59 25.62 -29.04
C ASN A 709 -13.50 26.59 -28.61
N LEU A 710 -12.27 26.10 -28.46
CA LEU A 710 -11.10 26.94 -28.31
C LEU A 710 -10.76 27.52 -29.70
N ARG A 711 -10.74 28.85 -29.80
CA ARG A 711 -10.49 29.56 -31.06
C ARG A 711 -9.01 29.50 -31.45
#